data_AF-A0A3M7A1X7-F1
#
_entry.id   AF-A0A3M7A1X7-F1
#
_cell.length_a   1.000
_cell.length_b   1.000
_cell.length_c   1.000
_cell.angle_alpha   90.00
_cell.angle_beta   90.00
_cell.angle_gamma   90.00
#
_symmetry.space_group_name_H-M   'P 1'
#
loop_
_entity.id
_entity.type
_entity.pdbx_description
1 polymer ?
#
loop_
_entity_poly.entity_id
_entity_poly.type
_entity_poly.pdbx_seq_one_letter_code
_entity_poly.pdbx_strand_id
1 'polypeptide(L)'
;MATNFAALGGVADPRSGDQPDYIGTTRDTPRHNAQTQRRHSLMYSDSSITFEEYSWWAERSREYEKELSTEGAGIQGILNMLIGKKTKKETEGIQGVPPVSGGLVQPRPEAEKIKEAGGKSDDHSDRVVPTEKDADSDKASPQPNVDRYGITEDEWYRAQRAVRTATWGSVFYLITTDILGPFSVPWAISQMGYGPGAGLYIGFGILAAYSGSQLWRMFCGLDSTKFPLRNYGDLAFRVYGNWARLLANTLQSFQFFMNVTILIVSNGQGLGQMVAGRSGTGCICFVVAELVFMLCGFVLGQIRTLQRLGMLANLAVWLNIITIIMTMVVTNVYPPNYAASLASYSTPKGPITKYAYWPPTTELNDHINGLMQGVYSYGGATLFNELMAEMRRPHDFWKGLICAEFFIVSVYLIMGMVVYNAQGQFAFNPAYQGIPNSAYSWQTLGNALSYITGVIAALLYGNIGIKVFYASVFRDLFHFPPLDKKIGKWIWVGLVPVYWGLAFVVAAAIPQISYLSAFVGAACILQFSYTFPPILMVGYNCQKDDPTTPSTPGPGNSTANTATPKPTVCAKDNIAMAGVPYLTPLTDATVLTRVLEHGGTIVGKAVCENFSRGAVSANAATGPVHNPYAQGYSAGGSSSGTAALVASGAVDLGIGCDQGGSIRIPAALCGLWGGGVKATVGLVPYTGIASNDASVGFVGPMTRSGVDCALLLEVLAGADGLDDRQMAGTPFPDAVPEYAAHLVSTKREGVKGMRIGVVKEGMHPGIIDAGVKAKIDAAVVRFKELGAVVEEVSVPMQDQARAVYSVWSKMGNHQGMIGRATGRRQVMLTDLYERKDLPYSQEALSKFSAFAMEGMLSGELGWQDYPLAYPKAINLGRKLKDAYDEVLAEFDLLVMPTVLTPADPLPAVDATPREHMAKGTGKLENTGPFNMTGHPALAFPIGLVESPADAQIKVPASMQVVGRFWSEAKILQAACAWEQATDWKTF
;
A
#
# COMPACT_ATOMS: atom_id res chain seq x y z
N MET A 1 21.00 -22.58 18.62
CA MET A 1 21.95 -22.16 17.57
C MET A 1 21.20 -22.10 16.23
N ALA A 2 20.21 -21.22 16.13
CA ALA A 2 19.31 -21.17 14.97
C ALA A 2 19.98 -20.46 13.78
N THR A 3 19.76 -21.04 12.61
CA THR A 3 20.36 -20.77 11.30
C THR A 3 19.98 -19.40 10.73
N ASN A 4 20.83 -18.39 10.93
CA ASN A 4 20.77 -17.15 10.14
C ASN A 4 21.79 -17.19 9.01
N PHE A 5 21.38 -17.75 7.87
CA PHE A 5 22.05 -17.52 6.60
C PHE A 5 21.64 -16.13 6.11
N ALA A 6 22.60 -15.21 6.00
CA ALA A 6 22.42 -13.99 5.22
C ALA A 6 22.30 -14.38 3.73
N ALA A 7 21.07 -14.72 3.32
CA ALA A 7 20.68 -14.55 1.93
C ALA A 7 20.79 -13.05 1.63
N LEU A 8 21.41 -12.69 0.50
CA LEU A 8 21.34 -11.32 0.01
C LEU A 8 19.86 -10.98 -0.15
N GLY A 9 19.37 -10.08 0.71
CA GLY A 9 17.96 -9.68 0.82
C GLY A 9 17.03 -10.64 1.57
N GLY A 10 15.96 -10.06 2.13
CA GLY A 10 14.98 -10.70 3.03
C GLY A 10 14.42 -12.04 2.56
N VAL A 11 13.91 -12.84 3.50
CA VAL A 11 13.33 -14.16 3.22
C VAL A 11 11.86 -13.98 2.82
N ALA A 12 11.37 -14.64 1.78
CA ALA A 12 9.95 -14.59 1.43
C ALA A 12 9.07 -15.09 2.59
N ASP A 13 7.90 -14.48 2.74
CA ASP A 13 6.90 -14.86 3.74
C ASP A 13 6.43 -16.31 3.51
N PRO A 14 6.65 -17.26 4.45
CA PRO A 14 6.18 -18.63 4.34
C PRO A 14 4.68 -18.78 4.21
N ARG A 15 3.93 -17.77 4.66
CA ARG A 15 2.46 -17.73 4.64
C ARG A 15 1.90 -17.57 3.22
N SER A 16 2.73 -17.20 2.24
CA SER A 16 2.33 -16.96 0.84
C SER A 16 2.20 -18.22 -0.02
N GLY A 17 2.67 -19.38 0.43
CA GLY A 17 2.62 -20.65 -0.33
C GLY A 17 1.32 -21.46 -0.17
N ASP A 18 0.46 -21.11 0.79
CA ASP A 18 -0.65 -21.96 1.23
C ASP A 18 -2.05 -21.34 0.99
N GLN A 19 -2.18 -20.32 0.15
CA GLN A 19 -3.52 -19.85 -0.26
C GLN A 19 -4.14 -20.81 -1.29
N PRO A 20 -5.30 -21.45 -1.00
CA PRO A 20 -5.97 -22.33 -1.95
C PRO A 20 -6.63 -21.54 -3.09
N ASP A 21 -6.32 -21.93 -4.33
CA ASP A 21 -6.94 -21.43 -5.57
C ASP A 21 -8.42 -21.87 -5.64
N TYR A 22 -9.35 -20.92 -5.80
CA TYR A 22 -10.70 -21.18 -6.29
C TYR A 22 -11.07 -20.16 -7.39
N ILE A 23 -10.59 -20.39 -8.62
CA ILE A 23 -11.25 -19.89 -9.83
C ILE A 23 -11.24 -20.96 -10.93
N GLY A 24 -12.43 -21.47 -11.25
CA GLY A 24 -12.90 -21.71 -12.62
C GLY A 24 -12.36 -22.91 -13.41
N THR A 25 -13.02 -24.06 -13.32
CA THR A 25 -13.18 -24.97 -14.48
C THR A 25 -14.66 -25.13 -14.81
N THR A 26 -15.11 -24.58 -15.94
CA THR A 26 -16.28 -25.10 -16.65
C THR A 26 -15.82 -25.75 -17.96
N ARG A 27 -15.57 -27.05 -17.91
CA ARG A 27 -16.24 -28.06 -18.75
C ARG A 27 -15.76 -29.47 -18.40
N ASP A 28 -16.76 -30.34 -18.25
CA ASP A 28 -16.75 -31.81 -18.18
C ASP A 28 -16.11 -32.48 -16.94
N THR A 29 -16.95 -33.13 -16.14
CA THR A 29 -16.62 -33.98 -14.97
C THR A 29 -16.07 -35.36 -15.39
N PRO A 30 -15.60 -36.25 -14.48
CA PRO A 30 -15.02 -36.09 -13.13
C PRO A 30 -13.63 -36.79 -12.99
N ARG A 31 -12.75 -36.37 -12.05
CA ARG A 31 -11.85 -37.28 -11.30
C ARG A 31 -11.03 -36.57 -10.20
N HIS A 32 -10.93 -37.29 -9.08
CA HIS A 32 -10.25 -36.99 -7.83
C HIS A 32 -8.73 -36.73 -7.92
N ASN A 33 -8.27 -35.98 -6.91
CA ASN A 33 -6.95 -36.00 -6.25
C ASN A 33 -5.75 -35.35 -6.95
N ALA A 34 -5.39 -34.13 -6.52
CA ALA A 34 -4.03 -33.78 -6.10
C ALA A 34 -4.01 -32.42 -5.36
N GLN A 35 -3.73 -32.44 -4.05
CA GLN A 35 -3.18 -31.29 -3.33
C GLN A 35 -1.86 -30.88 -3.99
N THR A 36 -1.77 -29.65 -4.49
CA THR A 36 -0.49 -29.10 -4.94
C THR A 36 -0.13 -27.91 -4.05
N GLN A 37 0.59 -28.17 -2.97
CA GLN A 37 1.30 -27.14 -2.18
C GLN A 37 2.21 -26.34 -3.11
N ARG A 38 2.01 -25.01 -3.22
CA ARG A 38 2.96 -24.15 -3.94
C ARG A 38 4.30 -24.21 -3.18
N ARG A 39 5.34 -24.70 -3.85
CA ARG A 39 6.70 -24.70 -3.28
C ARG A 39 7.21 -23.27 -3.19
N HIS A 40 7.73 -22.91 -2.02
CA HIS A 40 8.41 -21.67 -1.60
C HIS A 40 9.39 -20.99 -2.60
N SER A 41 9.71 -21.61 -3.75
CA SER A 41 10.75 -21.16 -4.69
C SER A 41 10.26 -20.29 -5.84
N LEU A 42 8.95 -20.18 -6.10
CA LEU A 42 8.42 -19.53 -7.31
C LEU A 42 8.02 -18.06 -7.15
N MET A 43 7.92 -17.52 -5.92
CA MET A 43 7.43 -16.16 -5.65
C MET A 43 8.25 -15.03 -6.31
N TYR A 44 9.55 -15.24 -6.53
CA TYR A 44 10.45 -14.23 -7.13
C TYR A 44 10.40 -14.18 -8.66
N SER A 45 9.78 -15.19 -9.26
CA SER A 45 9.55 -15.34 -10.71
C SER A 45 8.05 -15.39 -11.00
N ASP A 46 7.22 -15.07 -10.01
CA ASP A 46 5.78 -15.17 -10.11
C ASP A 46 5.24 -13.98 -10.89
N SER A 47 4.89 -14.23 -12.16
CA SER A 47 4.29 -13.24 -13.03
C SER A 47 2.84 -12.94 -12.69
N SER A 48 2.23 -13.65 -11.73
CA SER A 48 0.86 -13.32 -11.28
C SER A 48 0.82 -12.17 -10.28
N ILE A 49 1.96 -11.77 -9.70
CA ILE A 49 2.04 -10.61 -8.79
C ILE A 49 2.16 -9.35 -9.64
N THR A 50 1.20 -8.43 -9.49
CA THR A 50 1.14 -7.22 -10.30
C THR A 50 2.08 -6.13 -9.78
N PHE A 51 2.41 -5.15 -10.64
CA PHE A 51 3.25 -4.01 -10.27
C PHE A 51 2.66 -3.22 -9.09
N GLU A 52 1.33 -3.13 -9.02
CA GLU A 52 0.57 -2.42 -7.99
C GLU A 52 0.65 -3.13 -6.65
N GLU A 53 0.65 -4.47 -6.64
CA GLU A 53 0.87 -5.24 -5.41
C GLU A 53 2.29 -4.99 -4.88
N TYR A 54 3.31 -4.96 -5.74
CA TYR A 54 4.66 -4.60 -5.32
C TYR A 54 4.73 -3.17 -4.76
N SER A 55 4.10 -2.20 -5.44
CA SER A 55 4.07 -0.79 -5.02
C SER A 55 3.37 -0.59 -3.68
N TRP A 56 2.22 -1.25 -3.48
CA TRP A 56 1.44 -1.11 -2.25
C TRP A 56 2.18 -1.63 -1.02
N TRP A 57 2.72 -2.85 -1.10
CA TRP A 57 3.47 -3.41 0.01
C TRP A 57 4.75 -2.61 0.28
N ALA A 58 5.32 -1.97 -0.74
CA ALA A 58 6.47 -1.09 -0.60
C ALA A 58 6.10 0.18 0.18
N GLU A 59 4.99 0.84 -0.17
CA GLU A 59 4.46 2.01 0.54
C GLU A 59 4.18 1.72 2.01
N ARG A 60 3.48 0.61 2.31
CA ARG A 60 3.20 0.18 3.69
C ARG A 60 4.50 -0.08 4.47
N SER A 61 5.50 -0.67 3.81
CA SER A 61 6.82 -0.86 4.42
C SER A 61 7.54 0.48 4.66
N ARG A 62 7.29 1.52 3.86
CA ARG A 62 7.84 2.87 4.04
C ARG A 62 7.16 3.64 5.17
N GLU A 63 5.86 3.46 5.38
CA GLU A 63 5.13 4.10 6.48
C GLU A 63 5.68 3.64 7.84
N TYR A 64 5.85 2.33 8.00
CA TYR A 64 6.49 1.76 9.19
C TYR A 64 7.95 2.23 9.38
N GLU A 65 8.65 2.57 8.29
CA GLU A 65 10.00 3.15 8.35
C GLU A 65 10.07 4.60 8.83
N LYS A 66 8.95 5.33 8.88
CA LYS A 66 8.90 6.71 9.38
C LYS A 66 8.92 6.76 10.91
N GLU A 67 8.40 5.74 11.57
CA GLU A 67 8.30 5.66 13.04
C GLU A 67 9.60 5.20 13.71
N LEU A 68 10.60 4.76 12.93
CA LEU A 68 11.86 4.26 13.45
C LEU A 68 12.87 5.38 13.65
N SER A 69 13.46 5.43 14.85
CA SER A 69 14.56 6.33 15.18
C SER A 69 15.73 6.14 14.20
N THR A 70 16.25 7.26 13.70
CA THR A 70 17.48 7.32 12.88
C THR A 70 18.75 7.22 13.73
N GLU A 71 18.63 7.27 15.06
CA GLU A 71 19.76 7.23 15.97
C GLU A 71 20.14 5.77 16.29
N GLY A 72 21.00 5.22 15.43
CA GLY A 72 21.62 3.91 15.63
C GLY A 72 23.12 3.96 15.37
N ALA A 73 23.88 4.46 16.36
CA ALA A 73 25.31 4.24 16.56
C ALA A 73 26.26 4.43 15.34
N GLY A 74 26.11 5.51 14.57
CA GLY A 74 27.17 5.96 13.65
C GLY A 74 28.26 6.74 14.39
N ILE A 75 29.54 6.41 14.15
CA ILE A 75 30.79 7.00 14.70
C ILE A 75 30.93 6.91 16.25
N GLN A 76 29.91 7.29 17.01
CA GLN A 76 29.87 7.31 18.47
C GLN A 76 29.86 5.91 19.09
N GLY A 77 29.25 4.92 18.42
CA GLY A 77 29.32 3.50 18.82
C GLY A 77 30.70 2.89 18.63
N ILE A 78 31.44 3.34 17.61
CA ILE A 78 32.80 2.88 17.29
C ILE A 78 33.81 3.50 18.27
N LEU A 79 33.66 4.78 18.61
CA LEU A 79 34.45 5.42 19.68
C LEU A 79 34.22 4.74 21.05
N ASN A 80 32.97 4.41 21.39
CA ASN A 80 32.66 3.71 22.64
C ASN A 80 33.22 2.28 22.69
N MET A 81 33.36 1.62 21.53
CA MET A 81 33.96 0.28 21.40
C MET A 81 35.49 0.33 21.53
N LEU A 82 36.15 1.38 21.01
CA LEU A 82 37.59 1.61 21.17
C LEU A 82 37.98 2.07 22.59
N ILE A 83 37.07 2.74 23.30
CA ILE A 83 37.30 3.28 24.66
C ILE A 83 36.79 2.32 25.75
N GLY A 84 36.29 1.13 25.39
CA GLY A 84 35.88 0.10 26.35
C GLY A 84 34.66 0.48 27.22
N LYS A 85 33.83 1.44 26.79
CA LYS A 85 32.60 1.77 27.50
C LYS A 85 31.45 0.89 27.00
N LYS A 86 30.91 0.06 27.91
CA LYS A 86 29.72 -0.77 27.68
C LYS A 86 28.56 0.12 27.20
N THR A 87 28.09 -0.14 25.99
CA THR A 87 26.87 0.45 25.44
C THR A 87 25.68 -0.11 26.22
N LYS A 88 24.88 0.77 26.82
CA LYS A 88 23.58 0.41 27.40
C LYS A 88 22.70 -0.13 26.27
N LYS A 89 22.10 -1.31 26.45
CA LYS A 89 20.95 -1.73 25.64
C LYS A 89 19.82 -0.77 25.95
N GLU A 90 19.52 0.14 25.03
CA GLU A 90 18.27 0.88 25.05
C GLU A 90 17.16 -0.06 24.60
N THR A 91 16.32 -0.42 25.57
CA THR A 91 15.02 -1.01 25.35
C THR A 91 14.12 0.14 24.88
N GLU A 92 13.97 0.35 23.57
CA GLU A 92 12.97 1.27 23.03
C GLU A 92 11.59 0.61 23.21
N GLY A 93 10.94 0.91 24.34
CA GLY A 93 9.51 0.73 24.52
C GLY A 93 8.78 1.97 24.02
N ILE A 94 7.75 1.78 23.21
CA ILE A 94 6.76 2.82 22.91
C ILE A 94 6.10 3.20 24.23
N GLN A 95 6.10 4.49 24.58
CA GLN A 95 5.30 5.01 25.68
C GLN A 95 3.83 4.77 25.38
N GLY A 96 3.16 3.92 26.16
CA GLY A 96 1.70 3.76 26.10
C GLY A 96 1.09 2.41 26.49
N VAL A 97 1.86 1.37 26.83
CA VAL A 97 1.30 0.07 27.25
C VAL A 97 2.04 -0.46 28.50
N PRO A 98 1.34 -0.84 29.59
CA PRO A 98 2.01 -1.41 30.77
C PRO A 98 2.59 -2.80 30.45
N PRO A 99 3.73 -3.17 31.05
CA PRO A 99 4.38 -4.44 30.77
C PRO A 99 3.59 -5.61 31.39
N VAL A 100 3.20 -6.59 30.57
CA VAL A 100 2.74 -7.89 31.07
C VAL A 100 3.96 -8.67 31.55
N SER A 101 3.98 -8.99 32.83
CA SER A 101 5.00 -9.77 33.51
C SER A 101 4.77 -11.28 33.29
N GLY A 102 5.88 -12.01 33.05
CA GLY A 102 6.08 -13.38 33.52
C GLY A 102 5.96 -14.50 32.49
N GLY A 103 7.03 -15.29 32.35
CA GLY A 103 6.95 -16.67 31.83
C GLY A 103 8.13 -17.13 30.96
N LEU A 104 9.27 -17.40 31.58
CA LEU A 104 10.37 -18.16 30.96
C LEU A 104 9.86 -19.55 30.51
N VAL A 105 9.71 -19.77 29.21
CA VAL A 105 9.65 -21.13 28.65
C VAL A 105 11.05 -21.49 28.18
N GLN A 106 11.70 -22.39 28.92
CA GLN A 106 12.97 -22.99 28.51
C GLN A 106 12.77 -23.85 27.26
N PRO A 107 13.70 -23.84 26.30
CA PRO A 107 13.63 -24.74 25.14
C PRO A 107 13.93 -26.18 25.58
N ARG A 108 12.98 -27.09 25.36
CA ARG A 108 13.16 -28.53 25.58
C ARG A 108 14.04 -29.12 24.45
N PRO A 109 14.95 -30.07 24.72
CA PRO A 109 16.02 -30.46 23.80
C PRO A 109 15.56 -31.43 22.70
N GLU A 110 16.45 -31.54 21.72
CA GLU A 110 16.46 -32.35 20.50
C GLU A 110 15.82 -33.76 20.61
N ALA A 111 15.05 -34.11 19.59
CA ALA A 111 14.50 -35.45 19.39
C ALA A 111 15.60 -36.41 18.91
N GLU A 112 15.96 -37.37 19.76
CA GLU A 112 16.68 -38.58 19.37
C GLU A 112 15.75 -39.66 18.81
N LYS A 113 16.29 -40.38 17.82
CA LYS A 113 15.71 -41.53 17.10
C LYS A 113 15.50 -42.75 18.01
N ILE A 114 14.34 -43.44 17.94
CA ILE A 114 14.17 -44.91 18.08
C ILE A 114 12.83 -45.28 17.36
N LYS A 115 12.85 -45.90 16.18
CA LYS A 115 12.72 -47.35 15.85
C LYS A 115 11.39 -48.03 16.23
N GLU A 116 10.84 -48.70 15.22
CA GLU A 116 9.72 -49.66 15.25
C GLU A 116 9.91 -50.79 16.28
N ALA A 117 8.82 -51.23 16.92
CA ALA A 117 8.28 -52.60 16.86
C ALA A 117 7.24 -52.88 17.98
N GLY A 118 6.05 -53.37 17.56
CA GLY A 118 5.38 -54.54 18.16
C GLY A 118 4.47 -54.39 19.40
N GLY A 119 3.19 -54.73 19.24
CA GLY A 119 2.43 -55.57 20.19
C GLY A 119 1.15 -55.03 20.84
N LYS A 120 -0.01 -55.55 20.37
CA LYS A 120 -1.26 -56.02 21.05
C LYS A 120 -1.52 -55.59 22.51
N SER A 121 -2.74 -55.32 23.01
CA SER A 121 -4.11 -55.84 22.78
C SER A 121 -5.14 -55.08 23.64
N ASP A 122 -6.40 -55.03 23.18
CA ASP A 122 -7.74 -55.13 23.86
C ASP A 122 -8.00 -54.29 25.15
N ASP A 123 -9.19 -53.78 25.52
CA ASP A 123 -10.60 -54.04 25.16
C ASP A 123 -11.52 -52.93 25.78
N HIS A 124 -12.76 -52.83 25.28
CA HIS A 124 -14.00 -52.30 25.90
C HIS A 124 -14.09 -50.85 26.45
N SER A 125 -15.25 -50.20 26.57
CA SER A 125 -16.57 -50.13 25.91
C SER A 125 -17.33 -48.98 26.61
N ASP A 126 -18.34 -48.45 25.91
CA ASP A 126 -19.54 -47.77 26.43
C ASP A 126 -19.59 -46.27 26.73
N ARG A 127 -20.66 -45.71 26.15
CA ARG A 127 -21.27 -44.40 26.31
C ARG A 127 -21.87 -44.23 27.70
N VAL A 128 -21.97 -42.97 28.18
CA VAL A 128 -23.20 -42.32 28.71
C VAL A 128 -22.86 -40.84 29.08
N VAL A 129 -23.84 -39.97 28.82
CA VAL A 129 -23.93 -38.50 29.03
C VAL A 129 -24.86 -38.25 30.25
N PRO A 130 -25.07 -37.06 30.85
CA PRO A 130 -24.27 -35.86 31.22
C PRO A 130 -24.34 -35.54 32.75
N THR A 131 -23.69 -34.47 33.23
CA THR A 131 -24.31 -33.50 34.18
C THR A 131 -23.49 -32.21 34.30
N GLU A 132 -24.17 -31.07 34.24
CA GLU A 132 -23.70 -29.73 34.66
C GLU A 132 -23.50 -29.64 36.18
N LYS A 133 -22.51 -28.86 36.62
CA LYS A 133 -22.72 -27.70 37.52
C LYS A 133 -21.45 -26.88 37.79
N ASP A 134 -21.61 -25.59 37.53
CA ASP A 134 -21.17 -24.40 38.26
C ASP A 134 -19.67 -24.02 38.38
N ALA A 135 -19.36 -22.96 37.61
CA ALA A 135 -18.75 -21.68 38.01
C ALA A 135 -17.37 -21.66 38.71
N ASP A 136 -16.39 -21.03 38.05
CA ASP A 136 -16.01 -19.66 38.44
C ASP A 136 -15.17 -18.96 37.37
N SER A 137 -15.32 -17.64 37.31
CA SER A 137 -14.68 -16.70 36.39
C SER A 137 -13.21 -16.44 36.72
N ASP A 138 -12.33 -16.31 35.72
CA ASP A 138 -11.30 -15.25 35.73
C ASP A 138 -10.58 -15.06 34.37
N LYS A 139 -10.64 -13.81 33.90
CA LYS A 139 -9.67 -13.07 33.05
C LYS A 139 -8.99 -13.80 31.87
N ALA A 140 -9.56 -13.64 30.67
CA ALA A 140 -8.79 -13.76 29.43
C ALA A 140 -8.45 -12.34 28.90
N SER A 141 -7.18 -11.98 28.97
CA SER A 141 -6.59 -10.86 28.22
C SER A 141 -6.74 -11.10 26.71
N PRO A 142 -6.83 -10.04 25.88
CA PRO A 142 -6.89 -10.22 24.43
C PRO A 142 -5.54 -10.78 23.98
N GLN A 143 -5.53 -12.02 23.49
CA GLN A 143 -4.35 -12.54 22.81
C GLN A 143 -4.21 -11.85 21.46
N PRO A 144 -3.00 -11.41 21.08
CA PRO A 144 -2.75 -10.82 19.77
C PRO A 144 -3.07 -11.85 18.67
N ASN A 145 -3.46 -11.37 17.49
CA ASN A 145 -3.79 -12.20 16.35
C ASN A 145 -2.51 -12.92 15.85
N VAL A 146 -2.23 -14.10 16.42
CA VAL A 146 -1.11 -14.96 16.07
C VAL A 146 -1.52 -15.87 14.92
N ASP A 147 -0.65 -15.99 13.91
CA ASP A 147 -0.87 -16.92 12.82
C ASP A 147 -0.78 -18.39 13.28
N ARG A 148 -0.99 -19.33 12.35
CA ARG A 148 -0.89 -20.78 12.61
C ARG A 148 0.49 -21.22 13.15
N TYR A 149 1.52 -20.39 13.01
CA TYR A 149 2.87 -20.60 13.52
C TYR A 149 3.12 -19.91 14.87
N GLY A 150 2.12 -19.23 15.44
CA GLY A 150 2.24 -18.51 16.70
C GLY A 150 3.04 -17.21 16.58
N ILE A 151 3.16 -16.65 15.36
CA ILE A 151 3.92 -15.44 15.07
C ILE A 151 2.94 -14.31 14.76
N THR A 152 3.04 -13.21 15.50
CA THR A 152 2.27 -11.99 15.19
C THR A 152 2.82 -11.28 13.95
N GLU A 153 2.01 -10.50 13.24
CA GLU A 153 2.50 -9.71 12.09
C GLU A 153 3.68 -8.82 12.49
N ASP A 154 3.62 -8.18 13.66
CA ASP A 154 4.70 -7.35 14.18
C ASP A 154 5.98 -8.15 14.47
N GLU A 155 5.87 -9.37 15.00
CA GLU A 155 7.02 -10.26 15.20
C GLU A 155 7.64 -10.69 13.87
N TRP A 156 6.82 -10.95 12.84
CA TRP A 156 7.29 -11.27 11.49
C TRP A 156 8.01 -10.08 10.84
N TYR A 157 7.40 -8.88 10.90
CA TYR A 157 8.01 -7.65 10.42
C TYR A 157 9.34 -7.38 11.13
N ARG A 158 9.40 -7.56 12.46
CA ARG A 158 10.63 -7.44 13.25
C ARG A 158 11.68 -8.49 12.86
N ALA A 159 11.28 -9.74 12.61
CA ALA A 159 12.18 -10.83 12.23
C ALA A 159 12.80 -10.64 10.84
N GLN A 160 12.00 -10.27 9.83
CA GLN A 160 12.50 -9.94 8.49
C GLN A 160 13.48 -8.77 8.50
N ARG A 161 13.17 -7.76 9.32
CA ARG A 161 13.99 -6.54 9.43
C ARG A 161 15.28 -6.76 10.20
N ALA A 162 15.33 -7.73 11.12
CA ALA A 162 16.55 -8.10 11.84
C ALA A 162 17.67 -8.60 10.91
N VAL A 163 17.34 -8.99 9.67
CA VAL A 163 18.32 -9.37 8.64
C VAL A 163 18.96 -8.13 7.99
N ARG A 164 18.27 -6.98 7.93
CA ARG A 164 18.76 -5.74 7.32
C ARG A 164 19.57 -4.91 8.32
N THR A 165 20.88 -4.91 8.19
CA THR A 165 21.81 -4.39 9.21
C THR A 165 22.56 -3.12 8.81
N ALA A 166 22.59 -2.75 7.52
CA ALA A 166 23.41 -1.65 7.03
C ALA A 166 22.78 -0.27 7.30
N THR A 167 23.62 0.69 7.69
CA THR A 167 23.27 2.11 7.85
C THR A 167 23.69 2.91 6.61
N TRP A 168 23.13 4.13 6.43
CA TRP A 168 23.53 5.01 5.32
C TRP A 168 25.03 5.33 5.33
N GLY A 169 25.64 5.44 6.53
CA GLY A 169 27.09 5.64 6.66
C GLY A 169 27.90 4.41 6.24
N SER A 170 27.40 3.19 6.49
CA SER A 170 28.04 1.97 5.99
C SER A 170 27.95 1.88 4.46
N VAL A 171 26.84 2.35 3.89
CA VAL A 171 26.64 2.42 2.43
C VAL A 171 27.61 3.39 1.77
N PHE A 172 27.89 4.56 2.37
CA PHE A 172 28.94 5.46 1.88
C PHE A 172 30.28 4.72 1.71
N TYR A 173 30.72 3.96 2.72
CA TYR A 173 31.96 3.18 2.63
C TYR A 173 31.87 2.05 1.61
N LEU A 174 30.73 1.37 1.49
CA LEU A 174 30.56 0.29 0.52
C LEU A 174 30.59 0.80 -0.92
N ILE A 175 29.96 1.94 -1.22
CA ILE A 175 30.03 2.58 -2.55
C ILE A 175 31.46 3.02 -2.85
N THR A 176 32.15 3.62 -1.87
CA THR A 176 33.52 4.13 -2.04
C THR A 176 34.60 3.03 -1.95
N THR A 177 34.25 1.80 -1.59
CA THR A 177 35.19 0.67 -1.61
C THR A 177 35.49 0.21 -3.03
N ASP A 178 34.59 0.46 -3.98
CA ASP A 178 34.73 0.21 -5.42
C ASP A 178 35.51 1.31 -6.17
N ILE A 179 36.44 1.98 -5.49
CA ILE A 179 37.25 3.07 -6.05
C ILE A 179 38.44 2.48 -6.83
N LEU A 180 38.17 1.67 -7.86
CA LEU A 180 39.21 1.27 -8.84
C LEU A 180 39.41 2.35 -9.92
N GLY A 181 38.44 3.25 -10.08
CA GLY A 181 38.47 4.33 -11.06
C GLY A 181 39.61 5.35 -10.96
N PRO A 182 40.09 5.83 -9.77
CA PRO A 182 40.97 6.99 -9.69
C PRO A 182 42.34 6.73 -10.34
N PHE A 183 42.74 5.46 -10.38
CA PHE A 183 44.02 5.04 -10.93
C PHE A 183 44.03 4.98 -12.47
N SER A 184 42.86 4.95 -13.11
CA SER A 184 42.72 4.99 -14.56
C SER A 184 42.58 6.41 -15.11
N VAL A 185 42.10 7.35 -14.28
CA VAL A 185 41.79 8.74 -14.69
C VAL A 185 42.97 9.48 -15.31
N PRO A 186 44.21 9.43 -14.75
CA PRO A 186 45.34 10.15 -15.36
C PRO A 186 45.62 9.69 -16.79
N TRP A 187 45.54 8.37 -17.03
CA TRP A 187 45.70 7.81 -18.37
C TRP A 187 44.52 8.20 -19.27
N ALA A 188 43.28 8.14 -18.80
CA ALA A 188 42.12 8.55 -19.57
C ALA A 188 42.21 10.03 -20.01
N ILE A 189 42.62 10.93 -19.12
CA ILE A 189 42.86 12.34 -19.44
C ILE A 189 44.01 12.49 -20.45
N SER A 190 45.05 11.63 -20.38
CA SER A 190 46.12 11.67 -21.39
C SER A 190 45.66 11.34 -22.81
N GLN A 191 44.58 10.57 -22.95
CA GLN A 191 43.98 10.27 -24.26
C GLN A 191 43.03 11.38 -24.73
N MET A 192 42.33 12.07 -23.82
CA MET A 192 41.29 13.05 -24.16
C MET A 192 41.71 14.53 -24.03
N GLY A 193 42.84 14.82 -23.39
CA GLY A 193 43.27 16.17 -23.04
C GLY A 193 42.55 16.75 -21.80
N TYR A 194 43.07 17.86 -21.29
CA TYR A 194 42.63 18.49 -20.03
C TYR A 194 41.15 18.85 -20.01
N GLY A 195 40.67 19.60 -21.01
CA GLY A 195 39.32 20.13 -21.04
C GLY A 195 38.27 19.02 -21.21
N PRO A 196 38.33 18.25 -22.31
CA PRO A 196 37.39 17.16 -22.55
C PRO A 196 37.45 16.09 -21.44
N GLY A 197 38.65 15.72 -20.98
CA GLY A 197 38.82 14.72 -19.93
C GLY A 197 38.17 15.14 -18.61
N ALA A 198 38.46 16.35 -18.11
CA ALA A 198 37.85 16.83 -16.86
C ALA A 198 36.34 17.05 -16.99
N GLY A 199 35.88 17.63 -18.10
CA GLY A 199 34.46 17.86 -18.37
C GLY A 199 33.65 16.56 -18.43
N LEU A 200 34.17 15.54 -19.12
CA LEU A 200 33.52 14.23 -19.23
C LEU A 200 33.46 13.50 -17.90
N TYR A 201 34.52 13.53 -17.08
CA TYR A 201 34.49 12.91 -15.76
C TYR A 201 33.51 13.59 -14.79
N ILE A 202 33.33 14.91 -14.87
CA ILE A 202 32.28 15.63 -14.13
C ILE A 202 30.90 15.22 -14.65
N GLY A 203 30.71 15.22 -15.97
CA GLY A 203 29.46 14.84 -16.61
C GLY A 203 29.03 13.42 -16.26
N PHE A 204 29.95 12.46 -16.33
CA PHE A 204 29.71 11.08 -15.93
C PHE A 204 29.40 10.91 -14.45
N GLY A 205 30.02 11.70 -13.56
CA GLY A 205 29.67 11.71 -12.14
C GLY A 205 28.26 12.25 -11.89
N ILE A 206 27.88 13.35 -12.55
CA ILE A 206 26.50 13.89 -12.47
C ILE A 206 25.47 12.86 -12.97
N LEU A 207 25.76 12.23 -14.11
CA LEU A 207 24.89 11.19 -14.68
C LEU A 207 24.83 9.93 -13.81
N ALA A 208 25.93 9.56 -13.16
CA ALA A 208 25.97 8.44 -12.22
C ALA A 208 25.14 8.76 -10.96
N ALA A 209 25.24 9.98 -10.42
CA ALA A 209 24.40 10.46 -9.33
C ALA A 209 22.91 10.40 -9.70
N TYR A 210 22.59 10.89 -10.90
CA TYR A 210 21.22 10.90 -11.41
C TYR A 210 20.68 9.47 -11.55
N SER A 211 21.44 8.58 -12.18
CA SER A 211 21.07 7.18 -12.37
C SER A 211 20.94 6.43 -11.05
N GLY A 212 21.82 6.70 -10.09
CA GLY A 212 21.71 6.21 -8.72
C GLY A 212 20.43 6.68 -8.02
N SER A 213 20.05 7.95 -8.22
CA SER A 213 18.79 8.49 -7.69
C SER A 213 17.56 7.85 -8.34
N GLN A 214 17.63 7.48 -9.62
CA GLN A 214 16.56 6.78 -10.32
C GLN A 214 16.38 5.36 -9.74
N LEU A 215 17.48 4.62 -9.58
CA LEU A 215 17.45 3.28 -8.97
C LEU A 215 16.92 3.34 -7.54
N TRP A 216 17.33 4.33 -6.74
CA TRP A 216 16.82 4.54 -5.39
C TRP A 216 15.30 4.75 -5.36
N ARG A 217 14.77 5.62 -6.23
CA ARG A 217 13.32 5.88 -6.30
C ARG A 217 12.53 4.63 -6.69
N MET A 218 12.99 3.88 -7.70
CA MET A 218 12.33 2.65 -8.12
C MET A 218 12.43 1.56 -7.04
N PHE A 219 13.58 1.43 -6.38
CA PHE A 219 13.77 0.47 -5.30
C PHE A 219 12.84 0.77 -4.12
N CYS A 220 12.79 2.03 -3.65
CA CYS A 220 11.88 2.41 -2.57
C CYS A 220 10.40 2.27 -2.94
N GLY A 221 10.07 2.40 -4.23
CA GLY A 221 8.71 2.21 -4.73
C GLY A 221 8.31 0.75 -4.94
N LEU A 222 9.24 -0.21 -4.91
CA LEU A 222 8.93 -1.62 -5.19
C LEU A 222 9.38 -2.59 -4.09
N ASP A 223 10.35 -2.25 -3.23
CA ASP A 223 10.84 -3.11 -2.14
C ASP A 223 9.93 -3.11 -0.89
N SER A 224 9.55 -4.30 -0.43
CA SER A 224 8.76 -4.51 0.78
C SER A 224 9.24 -5.68 1.64
N THR A 225 8.76 -5.77 2.88
CA THR A 225 9.02 -6.92 3.76
C THR A 225 8.33 -8.20 3.30
N LYS A 226 7.20 -8.07 2.59
CA LYS A 226 6.47 -9.21 1.99
C LYS A 226 7.11 -9.68 0.68
N PHE A 227 7.49 -8.73 -0.18
CA PHE A 227 8.11 -8.98 -1.49
C PHE A 227 9.49 -8.29 -1.61
N PRO A 228 10.53 -8.81 -0.94
CA PRO A 228 11.84 -8.15 -0.89
C PRO A 228 12.54 -8.15 -2.26
N LEU A 229 13.14 -7.01 -2.63
CA LEU A 229 14.06 -6.89 -3.77
C LEU A 229 15.47 -7.30 -3.34
N ARG A 230 16.18 -8.08 -4.16
CA ARG A 230 17.54 -8.55 -3.82
C ARG A 230 18.63 -8.07 -4.76
N ASN A 231 18.34 -8.00 -6.05
CA ASN A 231 19.32 -7.68 -7.08
C ASN A 231 18.74 -6.80 -8.19
N TYR A 232 19.59 -6.39 -9.14
CA TYR A 232 19.18 -5.58 -10.28
C TYR A 232 18.14 -6.24 -11.17
N GLY A 233 18.25 -7.55 -11.41
CA GLY A 233 17.29 -8.30 -12.22
C GLY A 233 15.89 -8.38 -11.62
N ASP A 234 15.75 -8.42 -10.30
CA ASP A 234 14.45 -8.37 -9.63
C ASP A 234 13.75 -7.03 -9.87
N LEU A 235 14.50 -5.93 -9.94
CA LEU A 235 13.96 -4.62 -10.29
C LEU A 235 13.51 -4.61 -11.77
N ALA A 236 14.33 -5.13 -12.67
CA ALA A 236 13.99 -5.25 -14.08
C ALA A 236 12.79 -6.17 -14.33
N PHE A 237 12.66 -7.25 -13.56
CA PHE A 237 11.51 -8.16 -13.59
C PHE A 237 10.21 -7.44 -13.29
N ARG A 238 10.19 -6.62 -12.23
CA ARG A 238 8.96 -5.94 -11.80
C ARG A 238 8.51 -4.87 -12.80
N VAL A 239 9.43 -4.29 -13.56
CA VAL A 239 9.11 -3.25 -14.56
C VAL A 239 8.80 -3.84 -15.93
N TYR A 240 9.56 -4.81 -16.45
CA TYR A 240 9.38 -5.29 -17.83
C TYR A 240 9.16 -6.80 -17.94
N GLY A 241 9.07 -7.52 -16.82
CA GLY A 241 8.82 -8.95 -16.78
C GLY A 241 10.07 -9.82 -16.97
N ASN A 242 9.84 -11.12 -17.23
CA ASN A 242 10.90 -12.14 -17.21
C ASN A 242 12.01 -11.96 -18.25
N TRP A 243 11.71 -11.40 -19.43
CA TRP A 243 12.74 -11.20 -20.46
C TRP A 243 13.78 -10.17 -20.01
N ALA A 244 13.33 -9.07 -19.37
CA ALA A 244 14.21 -8.02 -18.87
C ALA A 244 15.03 -8.50 -17.67
N ARG A 245 14.43 -9.32 -16.80
CA ARG A 245 15.13 -10.03 -15.72
C ARG A 245 16.27 -10.87 -16.27
N LEU A 246 16.00 -11.71 -17.28
CA LEU A 246 17.01 -12.61 -17.86
C LEU A 246 18.15 -11.82 -18.49
N LEU A 247 17.83 -10.76 -19.22
CA LEU A 247 18.83 -9.88 -19.83
C LEU A 247 19.71 -9.21 -18.77
N ALA A 248 19.09 -8.55 -17.78
CA ALA A 248 19.81 -7.86 -16.71
C ALA A 248 20.68 -8.83 -15.90
N ASN A 249 20.14 -9.97 -15.49
CA ASN A 249 20.88 -10.96 -14.72
C ASN A 249 22.06 -11.57 -15.48
N THR A 250 21.89 -11.85 -16.78
CA THR A 250 22.95 -12.40 -17.62
C THR A 250 24.08 -11.39 -17.79
N LEU A 251 23.75 -10.13 -18.10
CA LEU A 251 24.73 -9.06 -18.23
C LEU A 251 25.40 -8.72 -16.90
N GLN A 252 24.67 -8.73 -15.79
CA GLN A 252 25.21 -8.47 -14.45
C GLN A 252 26.19 -9.58 -14.02
N SER A 253 25.83 -10.84 -14.29
CA SER A 253 26.72 -11.99 -14.04
C SER A 253 27.99 -11.91 -14.89
N PHE A 254 27.83 -11.58 -16.17
CA PHE A 254 28.97 -11.40 -17.07
C PHE A 254 29.88 -10.25 -16.61
N GLN A 255 29.30 -9.11 -16.19
CA GLN A 255 30.08 -7.99 -15.66
C GLN A 255 30.91 -8.40 -14.43
N PHE A 256 30.31 -9.06 -13.43
CA PHE A 256 31.05 -9.47 -12.25
C PHE A 256 32.13 -10.51 -12.55
N PHE A 257 31.88 -11.40 -13.51
CA PHE A 257 32.90 -12.33 -14.00
C PHE A 257 34.08 -11.59 -14.62
N MET A 258 33.81 -10.57 -15.44
CA MET A 258 34.86 -9.76 -16.05
C MET A 258 35.58 -8.86 -15.03
N ASN A 259 34.89 -8.34 -14.01
CA ASN A 259 35.53 -7.60 -12.92
C ASN A 259 36.50 -8.49 -12.12
N VAL A 260 36.13 -9.74 -11.85
CA VAL A 260 37.04 -10.72 -11.24
C VAL A 260 38.24 -11.00 -12.15
N THR A 261 38.02 -11.11 -13.47
CA THR A 261 39.09 -11.26 -14.47
C THR A 261 40.07 -10.07 -14.42
N ILE A 262 39.56 -8.84 -14.40
CA ILE A 262 40.38 -7.62 -14.28
C ILE A 262 41.18 -7.61 -12.96
N LEU A 263 40.57 -8.03 -11.86
CA LEU A 263 41.26 -8.13 -10.57
C LEU A 263 42.41 -9.15 -10.60
N ILE A 264 42.23 -10.28 -11.28
CA ILE A 264 43.30 -11.29 -11.45
C ILE A 264 44.47 -10.70 -12.22
N VAL A 265 44.23 -10.07 -13.39
CA VAL A 265 45.29 -9.46 -14.21
C VAL A 265 45.99 -8.33 -13.45
N SER A 266 45.23 -7.42 -12.86
CA SER A 266 45.78 -6.22 -12.19
C SER A 266 46.64 -6.56 -10.97
N ASN A 267 46.17 -7.49 -10.12
CA ASN A 267 46.93 -7.92 -8.95
C ASN A 267 48.04 -8.91 -9.30
N GLY A 268 47.88 -9.71 -10.35
CA GLY A 268 48.95 -10.55 -10.91
C GLY A 268 50.11 -9.71 -11.44
N GLN A 269 49.81 -8.63 -12.16
CA GLN A 269 50.80 -7.64 -12.60
C GLN A 269 51.52 -6.97 -11.41
N GLY A 270 50.75 -6.53 -10.40
CA GLY A 270 51.31 -5.96 -9.16
C GLY A 270 52.24 -6.93 -8.44
N LEU A 271 51.85 -8.21 -8.32
CA LEU A 271 52.67 -9.26 -7.71
C LEU A 271 53.95 -9.53 -8.51
N GLY A 272 53.86 -9.60 -9.84
CA GLY A 272 55.01 -9.73 -10.72
C GLY A 272 56.04 -8.61 -10.53
N GLN A 273 55.57 -7.37 -10.40
CA GLN A 273 56.42 -6.21 -10.14
C GLN A 273 57.06 -6.22 -8.74
N MET A 274 56.34 -6.71 -7.73
CA MET A 274 56.90 -6.86 -6.37
C MET A 274 57.95 -7.97 -6.29
N VAL A 275 57.79 -9.05 -7.04
CA VAL A 275 58.76 -10.17 -7.08
C VAL A 275 60.02 -9.81 -7.87
N ALA A 276 59.94 -8.87 -8.82
CA ALA A 276 61.10 -8.42 -9.61
C ALA A 276 62.30 -7.98 -8.74
N GLY A 277 62.03 -7.43 -7.55
CA GLY A 277 63.01 -6.94 -6.60
C GLY A 277 63.75 -5.69 -7.09
N ARG A 278 64.47 -5.02 -6.17
CA ARG A 278 65.24 -3.80 -6.47
C ARG A 278 66.39 -4.02 -7.47
N SER A 279 66.82 -5.28 -7.62
CA SER A 279 67.86 -5.73 -8.55
C SER A 279 67.32 -6.21 -9.91
N GLY A 280 66.00 -6.35 -10.08
CA GLY A 280 65.38 -6.86 -11.31
C GLY A 280 65.68 -8.32 -11.64
N THR A 281 66.23 -9.09 -10.68
CA THR A 281 66.67 -10.48 -10.87
C THR A 281 65.62 -11.51 -10.45
N GLY A 282 64.63 -11.10 -9.65
CA GLY A 282 63.49 -11.94 -9.34
C GLY A 282 62.57 -12.01 -10.56
N CYS A 283 62.10 -13.20 -10.92
CA CYS A 283 61.18 -13.35 -12.02
C CYS A 283 60.18 -14.44 -11.66
N ILE A 284 58.90 -14.06 -11.59
CA ILE A 284 57.78 -14.97 -11.57
C ILE A 284 57.12 -14.90 -12.95
N CYS A 285 56.77 -16.05 -13.52
CA CYS A 285 55.99 -16.06 -14.75
C CYS A 285 54.69 -15.28 -14.51
N PHE A 286 54.33 -14.39 -15.43
CA PHE A 286 53.12 -13.56 -15.32
C PHE A 286 51.86 -14.40 -15.06
N VAL A 287 51.71 -15.51 -15.80
CA VAL A 287 50.62 -16.48 -15.62
C VAL A 287 50.64 -17.14 -14.23
N VAL A 288 51.83 -17.37 -13.65
CA VAL A 288 51.95 -17.92 -12.29
C VAL A 288 51.56 -16.87 -11.24
N ALA A 289 51.86 -15.59 -11.47
CA ALA A 289 51.43 -14.52 -10.57
C ALA A 289 49.90 -14.36 -10.54
N GLU A 290 49.24 -14.47 -11.71
CA GLU A 290 47.78 -14.51 -11.82
C GLU A 290 47.18 -15.74 -11.12
N LEU A 291 47.81 -16.91 -11.28
CA LEU A 291 47.40 -18.15 -10.61
C LEU A 291 47.41 -18.01 -9.08
N VAL A 292 48.42 -17.35 -8.50
CA VAL A 292 48.49 -17.11 -7.05
C VAL A 292 47.29 -16.28 -6.57
N PHE A 293 46.95 -15.21 -7.28
CA PHE A 293 45.80 -14.38 -6.91
C PHE A 293 44.48 -15.15 -7.09
N MET A 294 44.34 -15.94 -8.16
CA MET A 294 43.19 -16.81 -8.38
C MET A 294 43.00 -17.81 -7.22
N LEU A 295 44.07 -18.45 -6.74
CA LEU A 295 44.00 -19.39 -5.61
C LEU A 295 43.58 -18.69 -4.31
N CYS A 296 44.02 -17.46 -4.08
CA CYS A 296 43.50 -16.64 -2.97
C CYS A 296 41.99 -16.40 -3.15
N GLY A 297 41.56 -16.03 -4.37
CA GLY A 297 40.16 -15.86 -4.73
C GLY A 297 39.31 -17.13 -4.53
N PHE A 298 39.85 -18.30 -4.85
CA PHE A 298 39.22 -19.60 -4.59
C PHE A 298 38.88 -19.77 -3.11
N VAL A 299 39.85 -19.55 -2.21
CA VAL A 299 39.68 -19.76 -0.77
C VAL A 299 38.66 -18.78 -0.21
N LEU A 300 38.78 -17.52 -0.62
CA LEU A 300 37.93 -16.43 -0.19
C LEU A 300 36.50 -16.53 -0.78
N GLY A 301 36.36 -17.11 -1.97
CA GLY A 301 35.09 -17.40 -2.64
C GLY A 301 34.27 -18.50 -1.96
N GLN A 302 34.87 -19.26 -1.04
CA GLN A 302 34.13 -20.23 -0.22
C GLN A 302 33.34 -19.56 0.91
N ILE A 303 33.62 -18.29 1.22
CA ILE A 303 32.95 -17.54 2.30
C ILE A 303 31.54 -17.15 1.85
N ARG A 304 30.52 -17.73 2.48
CA ARG A 304 29.11 -17.55 2.05
C ARG A 304 28.41 -16.36 2.70
N THR A 305 28.83 -15.93 3.88
CA THR A 305 28.12 -14.91 4.68
C THR A 305 28.98 -13.66 4.84
N LEU A 306 28.39 -12.49 4.60
CA LEU A 306 29.13 -11.22 4.47
C LEU A 306 28.70 -10.16 5.51
N GLN A 307 28.14 -10.57 6.65
CA GLN A 307 27.55 -9.71 7.68
C GLN A 307 28.48 -8.63 8.28
N ARG A 308 29.79 -8.64 8.01
CA ARG A 308 30.78 -7.68 8.55
C ARG A 308 31.55 -6.90 7.48
N LEU A 309 31.03 -6.82 6.25
CA LEU A 309 31.74 -6.14 5.15
C LEU A 309 32.00 -4.66 5.40
N GLY A 310 31.15 -3.96 6.15
CA GLY A 310 31.31 -2.51 6.39
C GLY A 310 32.66 -2.12 7.04
N MET A 311 33.23 -2.98 7.89
CA MET A 311 34.55 -2.72 8.50
C MET A 311 35.70 -2.92 7.50
N LEU A 312 35.60 -3.95 6.65
CA LEU A 312 36.61 -4.23 5.62
C LEU A 312 36.57 -3.17 4.51
N ALA A 313 35.37 -2.72 4.16
CA ALA A 313 35.12 -1.61 3.24
C ALA A 313 35.79 -0.31 3.72
N ASN A 314 35.58 0.07 4.98
CA ASN A 314 36.23 1.24 5.57
C ASN A 314 37.77 1.15 5.49
N LEU A 315 38.35 0.01 5.86
CA LEU A 315 39.79 -0.21 5.73
C LEU A 315 40.28 -0.02 4.29
N ALA A 316 39.57 -0.61 3.31
CA ALA A 316 39.94 -0.52 1.90
C ALA A 316 39.94 0.93 1.38
N VAL A 317 38.95 1.73 1.77
CA VAL A 317 38.87 3.15 1.39
C VAL A 317 40.11 3.92 1.85
N TRP A 318 40.53 3.76 3.11
CA TRP A 318 41.72 4.45 3.63
C TRP A 318 43.01 3.99 2.96
N LEU A 319 43.16 2.68 2.69
CA LEU A 319 44.32 2.17 1.96
C LEU A 319 44.39 2.73 0.52
N ASN A 320 43.24 2.86 -0.14
CA ASN A 320 43.15 3.50 -1.45
C ASN A 320 43.51 4.99 -1.38
N ILE A 321 43.01 5.74 -0.38
CA ILE A 321 43.38 7.16 -0.17
C ILE A 321 44.89 7.32 0.00
N ILE A 322 45.52 6.48 0.84
CA ILE A 322 46.97 6.49 1.03
C ILE A 322 47.69 6.27 -0.30
N THR A 323 47.23 5.29 -1.09
CA THR A 323 47.81 4.98 -2.40
C THR A 323 47.65 6.15 -3.38
N ILE A 324 46.50 6.84 -3.38
CA ILE A 324 46.22 8.00 -4.23
C ILE A 324 47.15 9.16 -3.87
N ILE A 325 47.23 9.54 -2.59
CA ILE A 325 48.10 10.63 -2.11
C ILE A 325 49.56 10.31 -2.43
N MET A 326 50.00 9.09 -2.13
CA MET A 326 51.35 8.64 -2.42
C MET A 326 51.67 8.72 -3.91
N THR A 327 50.77 8.24 -4.77
CA THR A 327 50.98 8.28 -6.22
C THR A 327 51.11 9.72 -6.72
N MET A 328 50.23 10.64 -6.30
CA MET A 328 50.32 12.06 -6.69
C MET A 328 51.65 12.70 -6.30
N VAL A 329 52.15 12.41 -5.10
CA VAL A 329 53.44 12.95 -4.62
C VAL A 329 54.60 12.36 -5.41
N VAL A 330 54.65 11.03 -5.55
CA VAL A 330 55.77 10.32 -6.18
C VAL A 330 55.87 10.66 -7.66
N THR A 331 54.76 10.76 -8.39
CA THR A 331 54.77 11.11 -9.83
C THR A 331 55.23 12.53 -10.10
N ASN A 332 55.15 13.44 -9.12
CA ASN A 332 55.67 14.81 -9.24
C ASN A 332 57.17 14.92 -8.90
N VAL A 333 57.72 13.99 -8.10
CA VAL A 333 59.12 14.00 -7.68
C VAL A 333 60.02 13.19 -8.62
N TYR A 334 59.50 12.12 -9.21
CA TYR A 334 60.27 11.21 -10.06
C TYR A 334 59.84 11.29 -11.53
N PRO A 335 60.75 11.05 -12.50
CA PRO A 335 60.42 11.08 -13.92
C PRO A 335 59.46 9.95 -14.31
N PRO A 336 58.71 10.08 -15.42
CA PRO A 336 57.81 9.01 -15.89
C PRO A 336 58.52 7.69 -16.19
N ASN A 337 57.80 6.58 -16.09
CA ASN A 337 58.32 5.27 -16.46
C ASN A 337 58.29 5.07 -17.98
N TYR A 338 59.32 5.61 -18.66
CA TYR A 338 59.47 5.53 -20.11
C TYR A 338 59.52 4.09 -20.64
N ALA A 339 60.09 3.14 -19.88
CA ALA A 339 60.19 1.74 -20.30
C ALA A 339 58.81 1.06 -20.32
N ALA A 340 58.00 1.28 -19.28
CA ALA A 340 56.65 0.73 -19.20
C ALA A 340 55.71 1.37 -20.25
N SER A 341 55.80 2.68 -20.44
CA SER A 341 55.01 3.41 -21.45
C SER A 341 55.37 3.00 -22.88
N LEU A 342 56.66 2.80 -23.19
CA LEU A 342 57.09 2.28 -24.49
C LEU A 342 56.58 0.84 -24.71
N ALA A 343 56.66 -0.02 -23.70
CA ALA A 343 56.25 -1.42 -23.82
C ALA A 343 54.72 -1.59 -23.98
N SER A 344 53.92 -0.71 -23.37
CA SER A 344 52.45 -0.85 -23.33
C SER A 344 51.72 0.03 -24.33
N TYR A 345 52.26 1.21 -24.66
CA TYR A 345 51.61 2.23 -25.48
C TYR A 345 52.49 2.72 -26.65
N SER A 346 53.65 2.11 -26.87
CA SER A 346 54.59 2.49 -27.95
C SER A 346 55.01 3.97 -27.93
N THR A 347 54.95 4.64 -26.78
CA THR A 347 55.30 6.06 -26.67
C THR A 347 56.82 6.24 -26.52
N PRO A 348 57.51 6.88 -27.47
CA PRO A 348 58.96 7.07 -27.40
C PRO A 348 59.34 8.02 -26.26
N LYS A 349 60.52 7.81 -25.67
CA LYS A 349 61.07 8.70 -24.63
C LYS A 349 61.23 10.12 -25.17
N GLY A 350 60.61 11.08 -24.49
CA GLY A 350 60.62 12.49 -24.90
C GLY A 350 60.19 13.42 -23.76
N PRO A 351 60.16 14.75 -23.99
CA PRO A 351 59.68 15.71 -23.00
C PRO A 351 58.19 15.47 -22.69
N ILE A 352 57.79 15.78 -21.46
CA ILE A 352 56.38 15.69 -21.05
C ILE A 352 55.59 16.75 -21.81
N THR A 353 54.62 16.30 -22.60
CA THR A 353 53.72 17.16 -23.37
C THR A 353 52.30 17.04 -22.83
N LYS A 354 51.60 18.18 -22.79
CA LYS A 354 50.27 18.31 -22.20
C LYS A 354 49.37 19.02 -23.19
N TYR A 355 48.23 18.43 -23.46
CA TYR A 355 47.26 18.96 -24.41
C TYR A 355 46.02 19.48 -23.68
N ALA A 356 45.59 20.69 -24.04
CA ALA A 356 44.35 21.29 -23.54
C ALA A 356 43.10 20.59 -24.10
N TYR A 357 43.18 20.21 -25.39
CA TYR A 357 42.16 19.49 -26.14
C TYR A 357 42.73 18.14 -26.59
N TRP A 358 42.06 17.46 -27.52
CA TRP A 358 42.51 16.16 -28.05
C TRP A 358 43.97 16.19 -28.52
N PRO A 359 44.82 15.28 -28.01
CA PRO A 359 46.19 15.15 -28.49
C PRO A 359 46.20 14.83 -29.99
N PRO A 360 47.07 15.49 -30.79
CA PRO A 360 47.20 15.19 -32.22
C PRO A 360 47.83 13.82 -32.49
N THR A 361 48.42 13.17 -31.48
CA THR A 361 49.08 11.86 -31.56
C THR A 361 48.15 10.67 -31.27
N THR A 362 46.89 10.93 -30.92
CA THR A 362 45.90 9.92 -30.52
C THR A 362 44.82 9.78 -31.59
N GLU A 363 44.39 8.55 -31.85
CA GLU A 363 43.31 8.26 -32.81
C GLU A 363 41.95 8.21 -32.12
N LEU A 364 40.86 8.15 -32.91
CA LEU A 364 39.50 8.03 -32.40
C LEU A 364 39.34 6.81 -31.47
N ASN A 365 40.03 5.71 -31.76
CA ASN A 365 40.01 4.51 -30.92
C ASN A 365 40.57 4.79 -29.52
N ASP A 366 41.64 5.58 -29.42
CA ASP A 366 42.26 5.95 -28.14
C ASP A 366 41.33 6.85 -27.32
N HIS A 367 40.64 7.77 -28.00
CA HIS A 367 39.63 8.64 -27.37
C HIS A 367 38.45 7.84 -26.83
N ILE A 368 37.95 6.87 -27.60
CA ILE A 368 36.87 5.98 -27.16
C ILE A 368 37.34 5.13 -25.97
N ASN A 369 38.56 4.62 -25.99
CA ASN A 369 39.10 3.84 -24.88
C ASN A 369 39.22 4.70 -23.61
N GLY A 370 39.78 5.92 -23.73
CA GLY A 370 39.81 6.89 -22.63
C GLY A 370 38.43 7.22 -22.07
N LEU A 371 37.44 7.40 -22.95
CA LEU A 371 36.04 7.61 -22.58
C LEU A 371 35.47 6.41 -21.79
N MET A 372 35.76 5.18 -22.24
CA MET A 372 35.30 3.96 -21.57
C MET A 372 35.97 3.73 -20.21
N GLN A 373 37.18 4.22 -19.96
CA GLN A 373 37.74 4.26 -18.60
C GLN A 373 36.94 5.20 -17.69
N GLY A 374 36.44 6.32 -18.23
CA GLY A 374 35.52 7.20 -17.53
C GLY A 374 34.23 6.48 -17.12
N VAL A 375 33.61 5.75 -18.07
CA VAL A 375 32.43 4.91 -17.80
C VAL A 375 32.73 3.83 -16.76
N TYR A 376 33.85 3.13 -16.89
CA TYR A 376 34.29 2.10 -15.94
C TYR A 376 34.46 2.66 -14.52
N SER A 377 34.99 3.89 -14.41
CA SER A 377 35.27 4.55 -13.13
C SER A 377 34.01 4.83 -12.29
N TYR A 378 32.84 4.95 -12.94
CA TYR A 378 31.53 5.22 -12.31
C TYR A 378 30.56 4.01 -12.41
N GLY A 379 31.08 2.78 -12.39
CA GLY A 379 30.30 1.56 -12.59
C GLY A 379 29.49 1.04 -11.39
N GLY A 380 29.46 1.77 -10.28
CA GLY A 380 28.90 1.30 -9.00
C GLY A 380 27.38 1.05 -8.99
N ALA A 381 26.63 1.61 -9.96
CA ALA A 381 25.18 1.46 -10.04
C ALA A 381 24.70 0.00 -10.11
N THR A 382 25.55 -0.91 -10.59
CA THR A 382 25.30 -2.36 -10.63
C THR A 382 25.08 -3.04 -9.29
N LEU A 383 25.52 -2.42 -8.19
CA LEU A 383 25.42 -2.97 -6.83
C LEU A 383 24.40 -2.24 -5.96
N PHE A 384 23.79 -1.15 -6.45
CA PHE A 384 22.98 -0.29 -5.60
C PHE A 384 21.73 -1.00 -5.05
N ASN A 385 21.12 -1.89 -5.82
CA ASN A 385 19.94 -2.63 -5.36
C ASN A 385 20.30 -3.65 -4.27
N GLU A 386 21.45 -4.32 -4.40
CA GLU A 386 22.00 -5.24 -3.40
C GLU A 386 22.37 -4.48 -2.12
N LEU A 387 22.98 -3.29 -2.25
CA LEU A 387 23.32 -2.44 -1.11
C LEU A 387 22.06 -1.94 -0.38
N MET A 388 21.04 -1.50 -1.13
CA MET A 388 19.76 -1.07 -0.56
C MET A 388 18.98 -2.21 0.10
N ALA A 389 19.07 -3.44 -0.44
CA ALA A 389 18.44 -4.63 0.14
C ALA A 389 18.99 -4.98 1.54
N GLU A 390 20.23 -4.60 1.84
CA GLU A 390 20.89 -4.81 3.13
C GLU A 390 20.65 -3.65 4.13
N MET A 391 20.10 -2.52 3.68
CA MET A 391 19.87 -1.35 4.53
C MET A 391 18.70 -1.52 5.48
N ARG A 392 18.92 -1.14 6.76
CA ARG A 392 17.84 -1.07 7.76
C ARG A 392 16.75 -0.07 7.36
N ARG A 393 17.13 1.02 6.70
CA ARG A 393 16.22 2.05 6.18
C ARG A 393 16.66 2.49 4.77
N PRO A 394 16.22 1.78 3.71
CA PRO A 394 16.57 2.09 2.32
C PRO A 394 16.19 3.53 1.89
N HIS A 395 15.17 4.12 2.52
CA HIS A 395 14.80 5.53 2.27
C HIS A 395 15.94 6.52 2.55
N ASP A 396 16.92 6.19 3.40
CA ASP A 396 18.08 7.04 3.69
C ASP A 396 19.26 6.85 2.73
N PHE A 397 19.14 6.00 1.70
CA PHE A 397 20.23 5.69 0.75
C PHE A 397 20.79 6.93 0.06
N TRP A 398 19.93 7.88 -0.31
CA TRP A 398 20.32 9.12 -1.00
C TRP A 398 21.39 9.93 -0.24
N LYS A 399 21.41 9.86 1.10
CA LYS A 399 22.44 10.50 1.93
C LYS A 399 23.81 9.91 1.67
N GLY A 400 23.90 8.58 1.66
CA GLY A 400 25.13 7.85 1.35
C GLY A 400 25.58 8.08 -0.09
N LEU A 401 24.65 8.06 -1.04
CA LEU A 401 24.91 8.27 -2.47
C LEU A 401 25.53 9.65 -2.74
N ILE A 402 24.91 10.74 -2.28
CA ILE A 402 25.40 12.10 -2.56
C ILE A 402 26.79 12.33 -1.92
N CYS A 403 26.97 11.88 -0.68
CA CYS A 403 28.28 11.98 -0.02
C CYS A 403 29.35 11.17 -0.75
N ALA A 404 29.03 9.95 -1.19
CA ALA A 404 29.96 9.10 -1.92
C ALA A 404 30.32 9.70 -3.28
N GLU A 405 29.33 10.18 -4.04
CA GLU A 405 29.55 10.73 -5.37
C GLU A 405 30.40 12.00 -5.33
N PHE A 406 30.12 12.92 -4.41
CA PHE A 406 30.93 14.11 -4.21
C PHE A 406 32.38 13.75 -3.87
N PHE A 407 32.57 12.75 -3.01
CA PHE A 407 33.89 12.26 -2.64
C PHE A 407 34.62 11.64 -3.85
N ILE A 408 33.95 10.77 -4.61
CA ILE A 408 34.50 10.07 -5.79
C ILE A 408 34.93 11.07 -6.85
N VAL A 409 34.03 11.96 -7.29
CA VAL A 409 34.32 12.96 -8.33
C VAL A 409 35.50 13.84 -7.92
N SER A 410 35.53 14.29 -6.66
CA SER A 410 36.62 15.12 -6.15
C SER A 410 37.96 14.38 -6.19
N VAL A 411 38.00 13.16 -5.68
CA VAL A 411 39.23 12.35 -5.65
C VAL A 411 39.70 12.01 -7.07
N TYR A 412 38.80 11.67 -7.98
CA TYR A 412 39.11 11.30 -9.36
C TYR A 412 39.73 12.45 -10.12
N LEU A 413 39.12 13.63 -10.04
CA LEU A 413 39.61 14.82 -10.74
C LEU A 413 40.93 15.31 -10.14
N ILE A 414 41.06 15.35 -8.81
CA ILE A 414 42.31 15.77 -8.17
C ILE A 414 43.45 14.84 -8.60
N MET A 415 43.25 13.52 -8.48
CA MET A 415 44.24 12.52 -8.89
C MET A 415 44.58 12.63 -10.39
N GLY A 416 43.55 12.64 -11.24
CA GLY A 416 43.69 12.73 -12.68
C GLY A 416 44.49 13.95 -13.12
N MET A 417 44.13 15.13 -12.62
CA MET A 417 44.73 16.40 -13.02
C MET A 417 46.17 16.53 -12.50
N VAL A 418 46.43 16.12 -11.25
CA VAL A 418 47.76 16.22 -10.65
C VAL A 418 48.76 15.26 -11.32
N VAL A 419 48.37 14.01 -11.55
CA VAL A 419 49.26 13.03 -12.18
C VAL A 419 49.43 13.30 -13.67
N TYR A 420 48.38 13.70 -14.39
CA TYR A 420 48.52 14.10 -15.80
C TYR A 420 49.39 15.36 -15.96
N ASN A 421 49.30 16.32 -15.03
CA ASN A 421 50.19 17.49 -15.05
C ASN A 421 51.67 17.10 -14.91
N ALA A 422 51.94 16.04 -14.16
CA ALA A 422 53.29 15.55 -13.87
C ALA A 422 53.84 14.61 -14.95
N GLN A 423 52.99 13.77 -15.55
CA GLN A 423 53.43 12.70 -16.48
C GLN A 423 53.00 12.89 -17.93
N GLY A 424 52.01 13.74 -18.22
CA GLY A 424 51.50 14.02 -19.56
C GLY A 424 51.12 12.74 -20.32
N GLN A 425 51.64 12.60 -21.53
CA GLN A 425 51.42 11.43 -22.40
C GLN A 425 51.97 10.11 -21.84
N PHE A 426 52.80 10.14 -20.79
CA PHE A 426 53.39 8.95 -20.16
C PHE A 426 52.59 8.43 -18.97
N ALA A 427 51.42 8.99 -18.68
CA ALA A 427 50.52 8.47 -17.64
C ALA A 427 50.25 6.97 -17.89
N PHE A 428 50.19 6.17 -16.83
CA PHE A 428 49.99 4.71 -16.93
C PHE A 428 48.66 4.30 -16.28
N ASN A 429 48.09 3.17 -16.69
CA ASN A 429 46.88 2.60 -16.11
C ASN A 429 47.19 1.19 -15.59
N PRO A 430 47.09 0.92 -14.27
CA PRO A 430 46.82 1.84 -13.17
C PRO A 430 48.00 2.79 -12.85
N ALA A 431 47.72 4.02 -12.43
CA ALA A 431 48.72 5.09 -12.25
C ALA A 431 49.89 4.74 -11.30
N TYR A 432 49.64 4.03 -10.20
CA TYR A 432 50.70 3.65 -9.25
C TYR A 432 51.67 2.61 -9.83
N GLN A 433 51.26 1.85 -10.86
CA GLN A 433 52.14 0.92 -11.57
C GLN A 433 53.06 1.64 -12.57
N GLY A 434 52.74 2.89 -12.93
CA GLY A 434 53.55 3.78 -13.77
C GLY A 434 54.72 4.46 -13.06
N ILE A 435 54.94 4.17 -11.78
CA ILE A 435 56.10 4.69 -11.02
C ILE A 435 57.40 4.06 -11.60
N PRO A 436 58.46 4.84 -11.85
CA PRO A 436 59.70 4.31 -12.42
C PRO A 436 60.48 3.43 -11.44
N ASN A 437 61.34 2.55 -11.97
CA ASN A 437 62.23 1.70 -11.16
C ASN A 437 63.16 2.50 -10.21
N SER A 438 63.43 3.78 -10.49
CA SER A 438 64.19 4.66 -9.59
C SER A 438 63.48 4.92 -8.25
N ALA A 439 62.16 4.72 -8.20
CA ALA A 439 61.31 4.80 -7.00
C ALA A 439 60.66 3.45 -6.67
N TYR A 440 61.40 2.35 -6.87
CA TYR A 440 60.91 0.97 -6.71
C TYR A 440 60.22 0.70 -5.36
N SER A 441 60.72 1.25 -4.24
CA SER A 441 60.10 1.07 -2.91
C SER A 441 58.69 1.65 -2.83
N TRP A 442 58.44 2.78 -3.50
CA TRP A 442 57.12 3.42 -3.55
C TRP A 442 56.16 2.65 -4.47
N GLN A 443 56.65 2.16 -5.61
CA GLN A 443 55.90 1.27 -6.49
C GLN A 443 55.51 -0.03 -5.76
N THR A 444 56.44 -0.63 -5.03
CA THR A 444 56.19 -1.84 -4.23
C THR A 444 55.16 -1.59 -3.13
N LEU A 445 55.24 -0.45 -2.45
CA LEU A 445 54.23 -0.06 -1.46
C LEU A 445 52.85 0.12 -2.10
N GLY A 446 52.75 0.82 -3.24
CA GLY A 446 51.50 0.97 -3.97
C GLY A 446 50.90 -0.37 -4.40
N ASN A 447 51.73 -1.26 -4.95
CA ASN A 447 51.32 -2.60 -5.34
C ASN A 447 50.87 -3.44 -4.14
N ALA A 448 51.57 -3.38 -3.00
CA ALA A 448 51.20 -4.11 -1.79
C ALA A 448 49.88 -3.63 -1.19
N LEU A 449 49.69 -2.31 -1.09
CA LEU A 449 48.44 -1.71 -0.61
C LEU A 449 47.26 -2.05 -1.55
N SER A 450 47.47 -1.90 -2.86
CA SER A 450 46.46 -2.26 -3.86
C SER A 450 46.18 -3.76 -3.91
N TYR A 451 47.14 -4.62 -3.56
CA TYR A 451 46.92 -6.06 -3.47
C TYR A 451 45.97 -6.41 -2.32
N ILE A 452 46.12 -5.74 -1.17
CA ILE A 452 45.21 -5.91 -0.02
C ILE A 452 43.80 -5.42 -0.37
N THR A 453 43.67 -4.23 -0.98
CA THR A 453 42.36 -3.71 -1.40
C THR A 453 41.76 -4.54 -2.54
N GLY A 454 42.59 -5.06 -3.44
CA GLY A 454 42.20 -6.00 -4.49
C GLY A 454 41.65 -7.32 -3.96
N VAL A 455 42.20 -7.86 -2.87
CA VAL A 455 41.67 -9.04 -2.18
C VAL A 455 40.30 -8.75 -1.55
N ILE A 456 40.11 -7.56 -0.96
CA ILE A 456 38.81 -7.13 -0.40
C ILE A 456 37.77 -6.96 -1.53
N ALA A 457 38.15 -6.36 -2.65
CA ALA A 457 37.32 -6.26 -3.84
C ALA A 457 36.99 -7.64 -4.43
N ALA A 458 37.95 -8.55 -4.51
CA ALA A 458 37.75 -9.93 -4.95
C ALA A 458 36.76 -10.70 -4.07
N LEU A 459 36.81 -10.49 -2.75
CA LEU A 459 35.82 -11.01 -1.80
C LEU A 459 34.42 -10.50 -2.08
N LEU A 460 34.28 -9.24 -2.51
CA LEU A 460 33.01 -8.61 -2.84
C LEU A 460 32.48 -9.11 -4.19
N TYR A 461 33.20 -8.87 -5.29
CA TYR A 461 32.77 -9.23 -6.65
C TYR A 461 32.72 -10.74 -6.89
N GLY A 462 33.66 -11.50 -6.33
CA GLY A 462 33.66 -12.95 -6.46
C GLY A 462 32.44 -13.58 -5.78
N ASN A 463 32.17 -13.21 -4.52
CA ASN A 463 31.05 -13.81 -3.79
C ASN A 463 29.68 -13.31 -4.27
N ILE A 464 29.56 -12.03 -4.64
CA ILE A 464 28.31 -11.49 -5.21
C ILE A 464 28.13 -12.08 -6.61
N GLY A 465 29.15 -12.05 -7.46
CA GLY A 465 29.12 -12.57 -8.83
C GLY A 465 28.73 -14.04 -8.91
N ILE A 466 29.35 -14.92 -8.09
CA ILE A 466 29.03 -16.35 -8.09
C ILE A 466 27.60 -16.60 -7.58
N LYS A 467 27.12 -15.82 -6.60
CA LYS A 467 25.72 -15.93 -6.12
C LYS A 467 24.71 -15.49 -7.16
N VAL A 468 24.96 -14.36 -7.83
CA VAL A 468 24.13 -13.86 -8.91
C VAL A 468 24.13 -14.89 -10.04
N PHE A 469 25.30 -15.38 -10.47
CA PHE A 469 25.41 -16.43 -11.49
C PHE A 469 24.68 -17.73 -11.11
N TYR A 470 24.80 -18.19 -9.85
CA TYR A 470 24.07 -19.36 -9.36
C TYR A 470 22.55 -19.15 -9.41
N ALA A 471 22.07 -17.98 -8.99
CA ALA A 471 20.66 -17.64 -9.03
C ALA A 471 20.15 -17.55 -10.48
N SER A 472 20.86 -16.83 -11.34
CA SER A 472 20.41 -16.52 -12.69
C SER A 472 20.53 -17.68 -13.67
N VAL A 473 21.60 -18.48 -13.59
CA VAL A 473 21.85 -19.57 -14.53
C VAL A 473 21.39 -20.90 -13.95
N PHE A 474 21.94 -21.31 -12.81
CA PHE A 474 21.64 -22.65 -12.30
C PHE A 474 20.23 -22.78 -11.72
N ARG A 475 19.76 -21.77 -10.99
CA ARG A 475 18.40 -21.81 -10.41
C ARG A 475 17.34 -21.43 -11.44
N ASP A 476 17.48 -20.32 -12.14
CA ASP A 476 16.40 -19.82 -13.00
C ASP A 476 16.35 -20.54 -14.36
N LEU A 477 17.49 -20.91 -14.98
CA LEU A 477 17.51 -21.64 -16.25
C LEU A 477 17.45 -23.17 -16.05
N PHE A 478 18.24 -23.71 -15.12
CA PHE A 478 18.37 -25.16 -14.90
C PHE A 478 17.57 -25.70 -13.69
N HIS A 479 16.81 -24.84 -12.98
CA HIS A 479 15.93 -25.24 -11.87
C HIS A 479 16.64 -25.91 -10.67
N PHE A 480 17.90 -25.54 -10.41
CA PHE A 480 18.69 -26.10 -9.30
C PHE A 480 18.16 -25.69 -7.91
N PRO A 481 18.38 -26.51 -6.87
CA PRO A 481 17.90 -26.22 -5.52
C PRO A 481 18.55 -24.98 -4.90
N PRO A 482 17.86 -24.30 -3.97
CA PRO A 482 18.41 -23.14 -3.25
C PRO A 482 19.62 -23.51 -2.36
N LEU A 483 20.47 -22.51 -2.08
CA LEU A 483 21.78 -22.67 -1.41
C LEU A 483 21.70 -23.00 0.09
N ASP A 484 20.51 -22.90 0.67
CA ASP A 484 20.17 -23.31 2.03
C ASP A 484 20.12 -24.85 2.18
N LYS A 485 19.74 -25.56 1.11
CA LYS A 485 19.69 -27.02 1.08
C LYS A 485 21.08 -27.66 0.98
N LYS A 486 21.24 -28.83 1.60
CA LYS A 486 22.52 -29.58 1.59
C LYS A 486 23.07 -29.81 0.18
N ILE A 487 22.20 -30.08 -0.80
CA ILE A 487 22.59 -30.27 -2.21
C ILE A 487 23.14 -28.97 -2.81
N GLY A 488 22.46 -27.84 -2.62
CA GLY A 488 22.93 -26.53 -3.09
C GLY A 488 24.29 -26.14 -2.48
N LYS A 489 24.55 -26.53 -1.22
CA LYS A 489 25.84 -26.31 -0.56
C LYS A 489 26.99 -27.08 -1.23
N TRP A 490 26.76 -28.30 -1.70
CA TRP A 490 27.77 -29.08 -2.42
C TRP A 490 28.01 -28.54 -3.83
N ILE A 491 26.95 -28.11 -4.52
CA ILE A 491 27.07 -27.46 -5.83
C ILE A 491 27.88 -26.17 -5.71
N TRP A 492 27.65 -25.35 -4.69
CA TRP A 492 28.45 -24.15 -4.41
C TRP A 492 29.95 -24.46 -4.29
N VAL A 493 30.31 -25.48 -3.51
CA VAL A 493 31.71 -25.87 -3.29
C VAL A 493 32.38 -26.26 -4.61
N GLY A 494 31.67 -26.93 -5.52
CA GLY A 494 32.18 -27.26 -6.86
C GLY A 494 32.21 -26.08 -7.84
N LEU A 495 31.26 -25.15 -7.75
CA LEU A 495 31.12 -24.03 -8.68
C LEU A 495 32.21 -22.96 -8.49
N VAL A 496 32.58 -22.64 -7.25
CA VAL A 496 33.61 -21.64 -6.93
C VAL A 496 34.95 -21.90 -7.66
N PRO A 497 35.54 -23.12 -7.60
CA PRO A 497 36.71 -23.49 -8.39
C PRO A 497 36.58 -23.19 -9.90
N VAL A 498 35.43 -23.56 -10.47
CA VAL A 498 35.19 -23.45 -11.91
C VAL A 498 35.10 -21.99 -12.31
N TYR A 499 34.39 -21.16 -11.53
CA TYR A 499 34.24 -19.74 -11.81
C TYR A 499 35.59 -19.00 -11.80
N TRP A 500 36.40 -19.21 -10.75
CA TRP A 500 37.73 -18.60 -10.62
C TRP A 500 38.72 -19.14 -11.66
N GLY A 501 38.65 -20.43 -11.97
CA GLY A 501 39.47 -21.04 -13.02
C GLY A 501 39.17 -20.48 -14.41
N LEU A 502 37.90 -20.32 -14.76
CA LEU A 502 37.50 -19.69 -16.02
C LEU A 502 37.93 -18.22 -16.11
N ALA A 503 37.75 -17.46 -15.02
CA ALA A 503 38.20 -16.06 -14.97
C ALA A 503 39.74 -15.94 -15.16
N PHE A 504 40.50 -16.87 -14.58
CA PHE A 504 41.94 -16.95 -14.80
C PHE A 504 42.32 -17.26 -16.25
N VAL A 505 41.62 -18.18 -16.92
CA VAL A 505 41.88 -18.48 -18.34
C VAL A 505 41.68 -17.25 -19.22
N VAL A 506 40.63 -16.46 -18.95
CA VAL A 506 40.37 -15.21 -19.69
C VAL A 506 41.43 -14.14 -19.35
N ALA A 507 41.81 -14.02 -18.08
CA ALA A 507 42.84 -13.09 -17.62
C ALA A 507 44.19 -13.35 -18.32
N ALA A 508 44.63 -14.61 -18.32
CA ALA A 508 45.89 -15.02 -18.94
C ALA A 508 45.88 -14.85 -20.48
N ALA A 509 44.70 -14.85 -21.11
CA ALA A 509 44.56 -14.67 -22.56
C ALA A 509 44.59 -13.20 -23.00
N ILE A 510 44.17 -12.26 -22.15
CA ILE A 510 44.06 -10.82 -22.47
C ILE A 510 44.87 -10.01 -21.45
N PRO A 511 46.19 -9.84 -21.66
CA PRO A 511 47.09 -9.28 -20.64
C PRO A 511 46.99 -7.74 -20.49
N GLN A 512 46.22 -7.04 -21.34
CA GLN A 512 46.17 -5.57 -21.32
C GLN A 512 44.93 -5.03 -20.60
N ILE A 513 45.16 -4.51 -19.39
CA ILE A 513 44.13 -4.03 -18.46
C ILE A 513 43.22 -2.97 -19.08
N SER A 514 43.77 -1.98 -19.80
CA SER A 514 42.99 -0.88 -20.38
C SER A 514 41.98 -1.34 -21.44
N TYR A 515 42.35 -2.28 -22.31
CA TYR A 515 41.40 -2.80 -23.31
C TYR A 515 40.33 -3.68 -22.66
N LEU A 516 40.72 -4.48 -21.66
CA LEU A 516 39.79 -5.30 -20.91
C LEU A 516 38.78 -4.45 -20.13
N SER A 517 39.23 -3.42 -19.41
CA SER A 517 38.35 -2.50 -18.67
C SER A 517 37.48 -1.65 -19.59
N ALA A 518 37.99 -1.22 -20.76
CA ALA A 518 37.21 -0.51 -21.75
C ALA A 518 36.11 -1.38 -22.37
N PHE A 519 36.41 -2.66 -22.65
CA PHE A 519 35.41 -3.62 -23.12
C PHE A 519 34.31 -3.84 -22.08
N VAL A 520 34.66 -4.03 -20.80
CA VAL A 520 33.67 -4.16 -19.71
C VAL A 520 32.87 -2.87 -19.52
N GLY A 521 33.55 -1.72 -19.64
CA GLY A 521 32.95 -0.40 -19.67
C GLY A 521 31.84 -0.29 -20.70
N ALA A 522 32.14 -0.63 -21.95
CA ALA A 522 31.20 -0.54 -23.07
C ALA A 522 30.07 -1.59 -23.02
N ALA A 523 30.43 -2.85 -22.78
CA ALA A 523 29.51 -3.98 -22.89
C ALA A 523 28.50 -4.07 -21.72
N CYS A 524 28.92 -3.68 -20.51
CA CYS A 524 28.12 -3.89 -19.31
C CYS A 524 27.91 -2.62 -18.49
N ILE A 525 28.99 -1.94 -18.09
CA ILE A 525 28.89 -0.83 -17.13
C ILE A 525 28.07 0.32 -17.70
N LEU A 526 28.27 0.66 -18.98
CA LEU A 526 27.48 1.67 -19.67
C LEU A 526 25.97 1.37 -19.54
N GLN A 527 25.60 0.10 -19.68
CA GLN A 527 24.21 -0.32 -19.62
C GLN A 527 23.64 -0.12 -18.22
N PHE A 528 24.31 -0.62 -17.19
CA PHE A 528 23.79 -0.53 -15.82
C PHE A 528 23.88 0.86 -15.18
N SER A 529 24.84 1.68 -15.60
CA SER A 529 25.02 3.02 -15.06
C SER A 529 24.27 4.10 -15.82
N TYR A 530 24.05 3.96 -17.14
CA TYR A 530 23.55 5.07 -17.97
C TYR A 530 22.40 4.71 -18.92
N THR A 531 22.16 3.43 -19.22
CA THR A 531 21.12 3.01 -20.17
C THR A 531 19.90 2.39 -19.49
N PHE A 532 20.11 1.36 -18.67
CA PHE A 532 19.04 0.66 -17.96
C PHE A 532 18.34 1.53 -16.92
N PRO A 533 19.01 2.36 -16.08
CA PRO A 533 18.31 3.19 -15.10
C PRO A 533 17.25 4.12 -15.72
N PRO A 534 17.53 4.90 -16.79
CA PRO A 534 16.50 5.72 -17.41
C PRO A 534 15.44 4.90 -18.16
N ILE A 535 15.79 3.80 -18.83
CA ILE A 535 14.82 2.93 -19.51
C ILE A 535 13.86 2.28 -18.50
N LEU A 536 14.38 1.80 -17.37
CA LEU A 536 13.59 1.26 -16.28
C LEU A 536 12.74 2.35 -15.64
N MET A 537 13.28 3.56 -15.46
CA MET A 537 12.53 4.68 -14.90
C MET A 537 11.35 5.09 -15.81
N VAL A 538 11.52 5.06 -17.13
CA VAL A 538 10.40 5.29 -18.06
C VAL A 538 9.34 4.20 -17.89
N GLY A 539 9.73 2.92 -17.86
CA GLY A 539 8.77 1.82 -17.66
C GLY A 539 8.07 1.88 -16.30
N TYR A 540 8.82 2.23 -15.26
CA TYR A 540 8.31 2.42 -13.89
C TYR A 540 7.33 3.60 -13.83
N ASN A 541 7.68 4.75 -14.40
CA ASN A 541 6.78 5.90 -14.44
C ASN A 541 5.58 5.62 -15.34
N CYS A 542 5.74 4.94 -16.47
CA CYS A 542 4.63 4.52 -17.30
C CYS A 542 3.68 3.62 -16.52
N GLN A 543 4.15 2.61 -15.79
CA GLN A 543 3.27 1.76 -14.96
C GLN A 543 2.72 2.47 -13.72
N LYS A 544 3.47 3.42 -13.16
CA LYS A 544 3.04 4.20 -12.00
C LYS A 544 2.00 5.26 -12.37
N ASP A 545 2.15 5.87 -13.55
CA ASP A 545 1.33 6.95 -14.07
C ASP A 545 0.31 6.43 -15.10
N ASP A 546 0.25 5.12 -15.34
CA ASP A 546 -0.72 4.50 -16.25
C ASP A 546 -2.13 4.67 -15.65
N PRO A 547 -3.02 5.42 -16.33
CA PRO A 547 -4.38 5.66 -15.87
C PRO A 547 -5.27 4.41 -15.93
N THR A 548 -4.76 3.28 -16.47
CA THR A 548 -5.41 1.97 -16.54
C THR A 548 -4.97 0.99 -15.46
N THR A 549 -3.96 1.31 -14.66
CA THR A 549 -3.47 0.50 -13.55
C THR A 549 -4.16 0.86 -12.22
N PRO A 550 -4.80 -0.11 -11.54
CA PRO A 550 -5.61 0.15 -10.34
C PRO A 550 -4.73 0.49 -9.14
N SER A 551 -4.97 1.61 -8.46
CA SER A 551 -4.36 1.79 -7.13
C SER A 551 -4.86 0.67 -6.20
N THR A 552 -3.94 0.00 -5.51
CA THR A 552 -4.18 -0.92 -4.38
C THR A 552 -5.00 -2.21 -4.61
N PRO A 553 -4.36 -3.40 -4.67
CA PRO A 553 -5.04 -4.69 -4.48
C PRO A 553 -5.21 -5.00 -2.99
N GLY A 554 -6.46 -5.11 -2.53
CA GLY A 554 -6.78 -5.86 -1.31
C GLY A 554 -6.63 -7.37 -1.56
N PRO A 555 -6.40 -8.18 -0.51
CA PRO A 555 -6.27 -9.62 -0.69
C PRO A 555 -7.62 -10.23 -1.06
N GLY A 556 -7.81 -10.50 -2.36
CA GLY A 556 -8.93 -11.29 -2.88
C GLY A 556 -9.96 -10.48 -3.69
N ASN A 557 -9.70 -10.28 -4.98
CA ASN A 557 -10.68 -10.41 -6.08
C ASN A 557 -10.05 -9.96 -7.40
N SER A 558 -9.56 -10.91 -8.22
CA SER A 558 -9.08 -10.64 -9.57
C SER A 558 -10.22 -10.74 -10.59
N THR A 559 -11.15 -9.78 -10.59
CA THR A 559 -12.07 -9.55 -11.71
C THR A 559 -12.50 -8.07 -11.76
N ALA A 560 -11.74 -7.20 -12.45
CA ALA A 560 -12.29 -5.97 -13.03
C ALA A 560 -11.34 -5.38 -14.08
N ASN A 561 -11.73 -5.51 -15.34
CA ASN A 561 -11.24 -4.71 -16.46
C ASN A 561 -11.95 -3.34 -16.42
N THR A 562 -11.29 -2.28 -16.91
CA THR A 562 -11.75 -0.88 -17.07
C THR A 562 -11.53 0.07 -15.87
N ALA A 563 -10.73 1.11 -16.12
CA ALA A 563 -10.49 2.23 -15.20
C ALA A 563 -11.72 3.12 -15.10
N THR A 564 -12.45 2.97 -13.99
CA THR A 564 -13.23 4.04 -13.38
C THR A 564 -12.45 4.58 -12.18
N PRO A 565 -12.45 5.91 -11.93
CA PRO A 565 -11.92 6.45 -10.69
C PRO A 565 -12.53 5.69 -9.50
N LYS A 566 -11.70 5.33 -8.52
CA LYS A 566 -12.19 4.71 -7.28
C LYS A 566 -13.27 5.61 -6.69
N PRO A 567 -14.46 5.06 -6.36
CA PRO A 567 -15.56 5.89 -5.90
C PRO A 567 -15.16 6.58 -4.60
N THR A 568 -15.22 7.90 -4.63
CA THR A 568 -15.10 8.73 -3.45
C THR A 568 -16.37 8.60 -2.62
N VAL A 569 -16.21 8.30 -1.33
CA VAL A 569 -17.31 8.08 -0.40
C VAL A 569 -17.28 9.15 0.68
N CYS A 570 -18.38 9.86 0.88
CA CYS A 570 -18.58 10.67 2.08
C CYS A 570 -19.46 9.92 3.09
N ALA A 571 -19.24 10.19 4.38
CA ALA A 571 -20.03 9.61 5.44
C ALA A 571 -20.70 10.71 6.26
N LYS A 572 -21.99 10.55 6.58
CA LYS A 572 -22.70 11.48 7.46
C LYS A 572 -21.95 11.69 8.78
N ASP A 573 -21.96 12.93 9.28
CA ASP A 573 -21.12 13.34 10.42
C ASP A 573 -21.35 12.55 11.73
N ASN A 574 -22.51 11.90 11.89
CA ASN A 574 -22.81 11.06 13.06
C ASN A 574 -22.22 9.64 12.99
N ILE A 575 -21.57 9.27 11.89
CA ILE A 575 -20.86 8.00 11.71
C ILE A 575 -19.43 8.19 12.27
N ALA A 576 -19.03 7.34 13.22
CA ALA A 576 -17.71 7.45 13.84
C ALA A 576 -16.60 7.20 12.82
N MET A 577 -15.63 8.12 12.78
CA MET A 577 -14.45 8.08 11.94
C MET A 577 -13.23 8.43 12.79
N ALA A 578 -12.34 7.48 12.99
CA ALA A 578 -11.25 7.57 13.95
C ALA A 578 -10.31 8.73 13.60
N GLY A 579 -9.96 9.55 14.58
CA GLY A 579 -8.98 10.64 14.41
C GLY A 579 -9.47 11.84 13.58
N VAL A 580 -10.70 11.84 13.08
CA VAL A 580 -11.25 12.98 12.32
C VAL A 580 -11.88 14.02 13.26
N PRO A 581 -11.64 15.33 13.07
CA PRO A 581 -12.20 16.39 13.91
C PRO A 581 -13.73 16.38 13.99
N TYR A 582 -14.26 16.95 15.09
CA TYR A 582 -15.65 16.90 15.56
C TYR A 582 -15.99 15.63 16.36
N LEU A 583 -16.01 15.80 17.69
CA LEU A 583 -16.13 14.77 18.73
C LEU A 583 -15.10 13.61 18.71
N THR A 584 -14.31 13.48 17.64
CA THR A 584 -13.12 12.63 17.44
C THR A 584 -13.19 11.29 18.17
N PRO A 585 -13.96 10.34 17.62
CA PRO A 585 -14.05 9.00 18.17
C PRO A 585 -12.73 8.26 18.03
N LEU A 586 -12.53 7.24 18.86
CA LEU A 586 -11.34 6.40 18.87
C LEU A 586 -11.40 5.25 17.85
N THR A 587 -12.57 4.95 17.31
CA THR A 587 -12.81 3.80 16.42
C THR A 587 -13.63 4.19 15.20
N ASP A 588 -13.38 3.53 14.08
CA ASP A 588 -14.23 3.61 12.89
C ASP A 588 -15.53 2.82 13.10
N ALA A 589 -16.61 3.29 12.46
CA ALA A 589 -17.83 2.51 12.32
C ALA A 589 -17.61 1.33 11.37
N THR A 590 -18.27 0.19 11.62
CA THR A 590 -18.16 -1.03 10.79
C THR A 590 -18.36 -0.74 9.30
N VAL A 591 -19.31 0.13 8.98
CA VAL A 591 -19.61 0.54 7.60
C VAL A 591 -18.45 1.24 6.90
N LEU A 592 -17.65 2.02 7.64
CA LEU A 592 -16.47 2.68 7.08
C LEU A 592 -15.32 1.69 6.87
N THR A 593 -15.10 0.81 7.85
CA THR A 593 -14.13 -0.29 7.73
C THR A 593 -14.43 -1.13 6.49
N ARG A 594 -15.69 -1.52 6.29
CA ARG A 594 -16.12 -2.29 5.10
C ARG A 594 -15.84 -1.55 3.80
N VAL A 595 -16.11 -0.24 3.73
CA VAL A 595 -15.80 0.56 2.54
C VAL A 595 -14.29 0.60 2.26
N LEU A 596 -13.46 0.80 3.29
CA LEU A 596 -12.01 0.83 3.14
C LEU A 596 -11.45 -0.55 2.73
N GLU A 597 -11.97 -1.64 3.31
CA GLU A 597 -11.59 -3.02 2.96
C GLU A 597 -11.97 -3.39 1.52
N HIS A 598 -13.07 -2.83 0.99
CA HIS A 598 -13.51 -3.01 -0.39
C HIS A 598 -12.95 -1.93 -1.35
N GLY A 599 -11.93 -1.18 -0.93
CA GLY A 599 -11.15 -0.28 -1.79
C GLY A 599 -11.78 1.08 -2.06
N GLY A 600 -12.87 1.45 -1.37
CA GLY A 600 -13.46 2.78 -1.43
C GLY A 600 -12.62 3.83 -0.70
N THR A 601 -12.62 5.06 -1.21
CA THR A 601 -11.86 6.17 -0.61
C THR A 601 -12.79 7.06 0.19
N ILE A 602 -12.62 7.11 1.50
CA ILE A 602 -13.39 8.02 2.36
C ILE A 602 -12.79 9.43 2.26
N VAL A 603 -13.53 10.37 1.68
CA VAL A 603 -13.04 11.76 1.48
C VAL A 603 -13.36 12.70 2.64
N GLY A 604 -14.27 12.31 3.53
CA GLY A 604 -14.55 13.06 4.74
C GLY A 604 -15.97 12.88 5.29
N LYS A 605 -16.26 13.71 6.30
CA LYS A 605 -17.56 13.78 6.99
C LYS A 605 -18.47 14.78 6.29
N ALA A 606 -19.71 14.38 6.02
CA ALA A 606 -20.73 15.23 5.44
C ALA A 606 -21.65 15.80 6.53
N VAL A 607 -21.91 17.10 6.47
CA VAL A 607 -22.75 17.84 7.44
C VAL A 607 -24.07 17.12 7.70
N CYS A 608 -24.49 17.11 8.97
CA CYS A 608 -25.80 16.62 9.38
C CYS A 608 -26.45 17.55 10.39
N GLU A 609 -27.78 17.45 10.49
CA GLU A 609 -28.59 18.26 11.40
C GLU A 609 -28.16 18.05 12.86
N ASN A 610 -28.35 19.04 13.73
CA ASN A 610 -27.92 18.97 15.12
C ASN A 610 -28.57 17.76 15.82
N PHE A 611 -27.72 16.88 16.38
CA PHE A 611 -28.11 15.55 16.88
C PHE A 611 -28.88 14.72 15.84
N SER A 612 -28.56 14.80 14.55
CA SER A 612 -29.33 14.15 13.46
C SER A 612 -30.84 14.46 13.48
N ARG A 613 -31.24 15.61 14.02
CA ARG A 613 -32.62 15.91 14.41
C ARG A 613 -33.17 17.07 13.57
N GLY A 614 -33.92 16.73 12.52
CA GLY A 614 -34.54 17.70 11.63
C GLY A 614 -34.75 17.10 10.24
N ALA A 615 -35.94 17.26 9.67
CA ALA A 615 -36.24 16.89 8.28
C ALA A 615 -35.87 18.00 7.27
N VAL A 616 -35.28 19.09 7.77
CA VAL A 616 -34.95 20.33 7.04
C VAL A 616 -33.50 20.66 7.35
N SER A 617 -32.73 21.06 6.33
CA SER A 617 -31.28 21.28 6.42
C SER A 617 -30.89 22.66 6.94
N ALA A 618 -31.55 23.11 8.01
CA ALA A 618 -31.44 24.49 8.52
C ALA A 618 -30.76 24.61 9.89
N ASN A 619 -30.43 23.49 10.52
CA ASN A 619 -30.15 23.47 11.96
C ASN A 619 -28.81 22.83 12.36
N ALA A 620 -27.98 22.47 11.38
CA ALA A 620 -26.63 21.99 11.65
C ALA A 620 -25.79 23.11 12.29
N ALA A 621 -24.91 22.74 13.22
CA ALA A 621 -24.06 23.70 13.93
C ALA A 621 -23.08 24.43 12.99
N THR A 622 -22.75 23.82 11.85
CA THR A 622 -21.86 24.36 10.82
C THR A 622 -22.57 25.27 9.81
N GLY A 623 -23.88 25.51 9.98
CA GLY A 623 -24.70 26.30 9.07
C GLY A 623 -25.62 25.45 8.19
N PRO A 624 -26.61 26.08 7.52
CA PRO A 624 -27.59 25.40 6.70
C PRO A 624 -26.96 24.78 5.44
N VAL A 625 -27.49 23.64 5.00
CA VAL A 625 -27.11 23.01 3.72
C VAL A 625 -28.15 23.37 2.67
N HIS A 626 -27.69 23.88 1.54
CA HIS A 626 -28.56 24.32 0.44
C HIS A 626 -28.86 23.18 -0.53
N ASN A 627 -30.05 23.20 -1.13
CA ASN A 627 -30.46 22.27 -2.17
C ASN A 627 -29.66 22.52 -3.46
N PRO A 628 -29.04 21.50 -4.08
CA PRO A 628 -28.30 21.66 -5.34
C PRO A 628 -29.13 22.18 -6.52
N TYR A 629 -30.47 22.01 -6.49
CA TYR A 629 -31.38 22.51 -7.52
C TYR A 629 -31.86 23.94 -7.26
N ALA A 630 -31.71 24.44 -6.02
CA ALA A 630 -32.22 25.74 -5.62
C ALA A 630 -31.43 26.31 -4.43
N GLN A 631 -30.56 27.28 -4.71
CA GLN A 631 -29.85 28.01 -3.65
C GLN A 631 -30.86 28.70 -2.73
N GLY A 632 -30.62 28.65 -1.41
CA GLY A 632 -31.56 29.17 -0.41
C GLY A 632 -32.70 28.20 -0.02
N TYR A 633 -32.80 27.03 -0.65
CA TYR A 633 -33.79 26.00 -0.32
C TYR A 633 -33.18 24.86 0.48
N SER A 634 -34.02 24.13 1.21
CA SER A 634 -33.63 22.98 2.02
C SER A 634 -33.23 21.78 1.15
N ALA A 635 -32.09 21.17 1.46
CA ALA A 635 -31.64 19.88 0.95
C ALA A 635 -32.35 18.69 1.62
N GLY A 636 -33.24 18.94 2.59
CA GLY A 636 -33.81 17.90 3.45
C GLY A 636 -32.83 17.42 4.52
N GLY A 637 -33.31 16.68 5.52
CA GLY A 637 -32.46 16.23 6.63
C GLY A 637 -32.86 14.86 7.17
N SER A 638 -32.02 14.22 7.99
CA SER A 638 -30.78 14.76 8.56
C SER A 638 -29.47 14.42 7.83
N SER A 639 -29.50 13.65 6.73
CA SER A 639 -28.30 13.39 5.89
C SER A 639 -28.16 14.46 4.79
N SER A 640 -28.37 15.72 5.15
CA SER A 640 -28.44 16.87 4.23
C SER A 640 -27.16 17.05 3.42
N GLY A 641 -26.02 17.09 4.10
CA GLY A 641 -24.70 17.25 3.47
C GLY A 641 -24.39 16.09 2.53
N THR A 642 -24.68 14.85 2.93
CA THR A 642 -24.47 13.66 2.11
C THR A 642 -25.25 13.76 0.80
N ALA A 643 -26.55 14.10 0.86
CA ALA A 643 -27.35 14.26 -0.35
C ALA A 643 -26.86 15.40 -1.24
N ALA A 644 -26.54 16.56 -0.66
CA ALA A 644 -26.09 17.72 -1.43
C ALA A 644 -24.76 17.45 -2.14
N LEU A 645 -23.79 16.80 -1.47
CA LEU A 645 -22.50 16.45 -2.04
C LEU A 645 -22.65 15.42 -3.17
N VAL A 646 -23.44 14.36 -2.95
CA VAL A 646 -23.67 13.32 -3.97
C VAL A 646 -24.43 13.89 -5.17
N ALA A 647 -25.49 14.66 -4.93
CA ALA A 647 -26.33 15.24 -5.99
C ALA A 647 -25.57 16.28 -6.83
N SER A 648 -24.66 17.06 -6.22
CA SER A 648 -23.80 18.00 -6.94
C SER A 648 -22.64 17.34 -7.69
N GLY A 649 -22.38 16.04 -7.45
CA GLY A 649 -21.23 15.33 -8.01
C GLY A 649 -19.90 15.66 -7.34
N ALA A 650 -19.91 16.31 -6.18
CA ALA A 650 -18.71 16.58 -5.39
C ALA A 650 -18.08 15.30 -4.81
N VAL A 651 -18.89 14.25 -4.64
CA VAL A 651 -18.47 12.89 -4.27
C VAL A 651 -19.28 11.87 -5.07
N ASP A 652 -18.74 10.68 -5.26
CA ASP A 652 -19.39 9.63 -6.06
C ASP A 652 -20.53 8.96 -5.28
N LEU A 653 -20.24 8.57 -4.03
CA LEU A 653 -21.15 7.84 -3.17
C LEU A 653 -21.25 8.49 -1.78
N GLY A 654 -22.39 8.29 -1.13
CA GLY A 654 -22.61 8.77 0.22
C GLY A 654 -23.18 7.69 1.13
N ILE A 655 -22.78 7.70 2.39
CA ILE A 655 -23.40 6.90 3.47
C ILE A 655 -24.20 7.85 4.36
N GLY A 656 -25.51 7.62 4.42
CA GLY A 656 -26.43 8.34 5.29
C GLY A 656 -26.90 7.49 6.46
N CYS A 657 -27.55 8.16 7.42
CA CYS A 657 -28.28 7.49 8.50
C CYS A 657 -29.74 7.93 8.48
N ASP A 658 -30.65 6.98 8.68
CA ASP A 658 -32.11 7.15 8.59
C ASP A 658 -32.78 6.74 9.90
N GLN A 659 -33.35 7.69 10.64
CA GLN A 659 -34.12 7.43 11.86
C GLN A 659 -35.64 7.57 11.69
N GLY A 660 -36.05 8.29 10.65
CA GLY A 660 -37.46 8.52 10.31
C GLY A 660 -37.67 8.92 8.86
N GLY A 661 -36.66 8.74 8.02
CA GLY A 661 -36.57 9.25 6.66
C GLY A 661 -35.25 9.94 6.32
N SER A 662 -34.29 10.01 7.24
CA SER A 662 -33.10 10.86 7.06
C SER A 662 -32.14 10.45 5.94
N ILE A 663 -32.32 9.30 5.27
CA ILE A 663 -31.69 9.00 3.98
C ILE A 663 -32.64 9.37 2.84
N ARG A 664 -33.90 8.93 2.93
CA ARG A 664 -34.91 9.04 1.87
C ARG A 664 -35.40 10.47 1.62
N ILE A 665 -35.59 11.28 2.66
CA ILE A 665 -36.01 12.69 2.58
C ILE A 665 -34.99 13.53 1.82
N PRO A 666 -33.70 13.58 2.21
CA PRO A 666 -32.73 14.37 1.47
C PRO A 666 -32.43 13.77 0.09
N ALA A 667 -32.50 12.44 -0.09
CA ALA A 667 -32.45 11.83 -1.43
C ALA A 667 -33.60 12.30 -2.34
N ALA A 668 -34.82 12.37 -1.80
CA ALA A 668 -35.99 12.88 -2.50
C ALA A 668 -35.86 14.36 -2.88
N LEU A 669 -35.45 15.21 -1.93
CA LEU A 669 -35.39 16.66 -2.14
C LEU A 669 -34.19 17.10 -2.99
N CYS A 670 -33.07 16.36 -2.96
CA CYS A 670 -31.90 16.63 -3.79
C CYS A 670 -31.89 15.84 -5.11
N GLY A 671 -32.95 15.09 -5.43
CA GLY A 671 -33.06 14.38 -6.70
C GLY A 671 -31.95 13.34 -6.92
N LEU A 672 -31.66 12.52 -5.91
CA LEU A 672 -30.69 11.44 -6.02
C LEU A 672 -31.26 10.29 -6.84
N TRP A 673 -30.80 10.21 -8.08
CA TRP A 673 -31.33 9.28 -9.08
C TRP A 673 -31.10 7.80 -8.74
N GLY A 674 -29.91 7.45 -8.25
CA GLY A 674 -29.60 6.11 -7.73
C GLY A 674 -30.27 5.80 -6.40
N GLY A 675 -30.89 6.82 -5.82
CA GLY A 675 -31.75 6.73 -4.67
C GLY A 675 -31.03 6.80 -3.34
N GLY A 676 -31.84 6.80 -2.30
CA GLY A 676 -31.41 6.63 -0.91
C GLY A 676 -32.09 5.40 -0.34
N VAL A 677 -31.30 4.38 0.03
CA VAL A 677 -31.82 3.11 0.56
C VAL A 677 -31.77 3.11 2.08
N LYS A 678 -32.95 2.93 2.69
CA LYS A 678 -33.06 2.45 4.06
C LYS A 678 -33.27 0.94 4.02
N ALA A 679 -32.20 0.18 4.23
CA ALA A 679 -32.22 -1.28 4.22
C ALA A 679 -33.16 -1.89 5.28
N THR A 680 -33.44 -3.20 5.15
CA THR A 680 -34.15 -3.97 6.18
C THR A 680 -33.46 -3.80 7.53
N VAL A 681 -34.25 -3.72 8.61
CA VAL A 681 -33.70 -3.64 9.97
C VAL A 681 -32.69 -4.77 10.21
N GLY A 682 -31.49 -4.40 10.65
CA GLY A 682 -30.42 -5.35 10.90
C GLY A 682 -29.64 -5.83 9.66
N LEU A 683 -29.98 -5.45 8.43
CA LEU A 683 -29.17 -5.83 7.25
C LEU A 683 -27.80 -5.14 7.28
N VAL A 684 -27.78 -3.82 7.47
CA VAL A 684 -26.55 -3.03 7.60
C VAL A 684 -26.29 -2.73 9.08
N PRO A 685 -25.08 -2.99 9.61
CA PRO A 685 -24.73 -2.73 11.00
C PRO A 685 -24.66 -1.22 11.26
N TYR A 686 -25.06 -0.82 12.46
CA TYR A 686 -25.09 0.53 12.99
C TYR A 686 -24.03 0.71 14.09
N THR A 687 -23.18 -0.29 14.27
CA THR A 687 -21.99 -0.25 15.11
C THR A 687 -21.14 0.96 14.74
N GLY A 688 -20.77 1.75 15.75
CA GLY A 688 -19.99 2.97 15.58
C GLY A 688 -20.79 4.17 15.06
N ILE A 689 -22.13 4.14 15.08
CA ILE A 689 -22.95 5.29 14.67
C ILE A 689 -23.59 5.92 15.90
N ALA A 690 -23.38 7.23 16.05
CA ALA A 690 -24.01 8.00 17.11
C ALA A 690 -25.52 8.03 16.89
N SER A 691 -26.22 7.26 17.73
CA SER A 691 -27.67 7.12 17.70
C SER A 691 -28.37 8.10 18.62
N ASN A 692 -29.57 8.51 18.22
CA ASN A 692 -30.54 9.09 19.14
C ASN A 692 -31.40 8.00 19.79
N ASP A 693 -31.88 7.05 18.99
CA ASP A 693 -32.56 5.83 19.43
C ASP A 693 -32.24 4.72 18.43
N ALA A 694 -31.45 3.73 18.85
CA ALA A 694 -31.06 2.64 17.96
C ALA A 694 -32.23 1.73 17.56
N SER A 695 -33.37 1.80 18.25
CA SER A 695 -34.55 1.02 17.87
C SER A 695 -35.16 1.43 16.53
N VAL A 696 -34.90 2.67 16.08
CA VAL A 696 -35.39 3.20 14.79
C VAL A 696 -34.24 3.69 13.89
N GLY A 697 -32.98 3.42 14.25
CA GLY A 697 -31.80 3.85 13.52
C GLY A 697 -31.35 2.86 12.43
N PHE A 698 -31.19 3.40 11.22
CA PHE A 698 -30.73 2.66 10.04
C PHE A 698 -29.60 3.43 9.35
N VAL A 699 -28.80 2.71 8.57
CA VAL A 699 -27.71 3.25 7.75
C VAL A 699 -27.86 2.66 6.35
N GLY A 700 -27.42 3.41 5.34
CA GLY A 700 -27.50 2.93 3.97
C GLY A 700 -26.92 3.90 2.94
N PRO A 701 -26.87 3.46 1.68
CA PRO A 701 -26.28 4.21 0.58
C PRO A 701 -27.17 5.35 0.08
N MET A 702 -26.52 6.38 -0.45
CA MET A 702 -27.09 7.53 -1.15
C MET A 702 -26.27 7.78 -2.42
N THR A 703 -26.85 7.57 -3.60
CA THR A 703 -26.08 7.55 -4.86
C THR A 703 -26.83 8.20 -6.04
N ARG A 704 -26.12 8.40 -7.16
CA ARG A 704 -26.69 8.91 -8.42
C ARG A 704 -27.05 7.83 -9.45
N SER A 705 -26.73 6.57 -9.19
CA SER A 705 -27.05 5.42 -10.05
C SER A 705 -27.57 4.25 -9.21
N GLY A 706 -28.60 3.54 -9.70
CA GLY A 706 -29.18 2.40 -9.01
C GLY A 706 -28.19 1.25 -8.86
N VAL A 707 -27.29 1.08 -9.83
CA VAL A 707 -26.19 0.11 -9.77
C VAL A 707 -25.18 0.49 -8.68
N ASP A 708 -24.82 1.76 -8.57
CA ASP A 708 -23.92 2.25 -7.51
C ASP A 708 -24.56 2.09 -6.13
N CYS A 709 -25.88 2.26 -6.05
CA CYS A 709 -26.66 2.06 -4.83
C CYS A 709 -26.62 0.59 -4.40
N ALA A 710 -26.82 -0.32 -5.35
CA ALA A 710 -26.73 -1.76 -5.12
C ALA A 710 -25.33 -2.19 -4.69
N LEU A 711 -24.29 -1.73 -5.39
CA LEU A 711 -22.89 -2.04 -5.08
C LEU A 711 -22.50 -1.55 -3.69
N LEU A 712 -22.84 -0.29 -3.34
CA LEU A 712 -22.54 0.20 -1.99
C LEU A 712 -23.36 -0.56 -0.94
N LEU A 713 -24.62 -0.92 -1.21
CA LEU A 713 -25.41 -1.72 -0.28
C LEU A 713 -24.80 -3.10 -0.03
N GLU A 714 -24.28 -3.78 -1.06
CA GLU A 714 -23.56 -5.07 -0.93
C GLU A 714 -22.39 -4.93 0.05
N VAL A 715 -21.56 -3.91 -0.15
CA VAL A 715 -20.39 -3.63 0.69
C VAL A 715 -20.80 -3.33 2.14
N LEU A 716 -21.89 -2.58 2.33
CA LEU A 716 -22.33 -2.18 3.66
C LEU A 716 -23.03 -3.32 4.41
N ALA A 717 -23.73 -4.22 3.74
CA ALA A 717 -24.60 -5.22 4.34
C ALA A 717 -23.86 -6.38 5.02
N GLY A 718 -24.56 -7.07 5.93
CA GLY A 718 -24.12 -8.31 6.56
C GLY A 718 -23.86 -8.19 8.07
N ALA A 719 -23.98 -9.31 8.78
CA ALA A 719 -23.73 -9.43 10.21
C ALA A 719 -22.31 -8.99 10.59
N ASP A 720 -22.15 -8.22 11.67
CA ASP A 720 -20.85 -7.84 12.24
C ASP A 720 -20.57 -8.47 13.60
N GLY A 721 -21.57 -9.11 14.21
CA GLY A 721 -21.45 -9.81 15.49
C GLY A 721 -21.42 -8.89 16.71
N LEU A 722 -21.55 -7.58 16.53
CA LEU A 722 -21.56 -6.58 17.61
C LEU A 722 -22.93 -5.93 17.77
N ASP A 723 -23.67 -5.79 16.67
CA ASP A 723 -24.91 -5.05 16.64
C ASP A 723 -26.15 -5.92 16.95
N ASP A 724 -26.78 -5.65 18.08
CA ASP A 724 -27.97 -6.36 18.55
C ASP A 724 -29.26 -6.11 17.75
N ARG A 725 -29.21 -5.27 16.70
CA ARG A 725 -30.28 -5.07 15.72
C ARG A 725 -30.27 -6.12 14.63
N GLN A 726 -29.16 -6.82 14.46
CA GLN A 726 -29.02 -7.90 13.50
C GLN A 726 -29.76 -9.12 14.03
N MET A 727 -30.84 -9.48 13.35
CA MET A 727 -31.80 -10.48 13.80
C MET A 727 -31.52 -11.83 13.13
N ALA A 728 -32.18 -12.88 13.62
CA ALA A 728 -32.17 -14.17 12.94
C ALA A 728 -32.63 -14.00 11.48
N GLY A 729 -31.79 -14.40 10.54
CA GLY A 729 -32.00 -14.20 9.11
C GLY A 729 -31.16 -13.08 8.49
N THR A 730 -30.49 -12.23 9.27
CA THR A 730 -29.45 -11.33 8.73
C THR A 730 -28.33 -12.19 8.12
N PRO A 731 -27.97 -12.01 6.84
CA PRO A 731 -26.88 -12.75 6.23
C PRO A 731 -25.53 -12.36 6.84
N PHE A 732 -24.57 -13.27 6.86
CA PHE A 732 -23.16 -12.91 7.05
C PHE A 732 -22.63 -12.17 5.80
N PRO A 733 -21.54 -11.39 5.90
CA PRO A 733 -21.01 -10.61 4.78
C PRO A 733 -20.78 -11.42 3.50
N ASP A 734 -20.32 -12.67 3.62
CA ASP A 734 -20.09 -13.63 2.52
C ASP A 734 -21.38 -14.24 1.94
N ALA A 735 -22.51 -14.08 2.63
CA ALA A 735 -23.83 -14.56 2.23
C ALA A 735 -24.79 -13.43 1.84
N VAL A 736 -24.32 -12.18 1.78
CA VAL A 736 -25.10 -11.05 1.27
C VAL A 736 -25.38 -11.30 -0.22
N PRO A 737 -26.63 -11.12 -0.69
CA PRO A 737 -26.93 -11.26 -2.12
C PRO A 737 -26.11 -10.28 -2.97
N GLU A 738 -25.64 -10.73 -4.13
CA GLU A 738 -25.03 -9.87 -5.15
C GLU A 738 -26.10 -8.99 -5.83
N TYR A 739 -26.61 -7.98 -5.13
CA TYR A 739 -27.59 -6.99 -5.61
C TYR A 739 -27.23 -6.36 -6.97
N ALA A 740 -25.99 -5.93 -7.19
CA ALA A 740 -25.53 -5.30 -8.42
C ALA A 740 -25.55 -6.31 -9.59
N ALA A 741 -25.07 -7.54 -9.37
CA ALA A 741 -25.17 -8.60 -10.37
C ALA A 741 -26.63 -8.96 -10.67
N HIS A 742 -27.48 -8.99 -9.65
CA HIS A 742 -28.92 -9.20 -9.80
C HIS A 742 -29.54 -8.13 -10.70
N LEU A 743 -29.26 -6.84 -10.49
CA LEU A 743 -29.75 -5.75 -11.34
C LEU A 743 -29.29 -5.87 -12.80
N VAL A 744 -28.03 -6.27 -13.03
CA VAL A 744 -27.53 -6.51 -14.39
C VAL A 744 -28.28 -7.65 -15.06
N SER A 745 -28.54 -8.73 -14.32
CA SER A 745 -29.24 -9.91 -14.84
C SER A 745 -30.72 -9.65 -15.15
N THR A 746 -31.41 -8.88 -14.32
CA THR A 746 -32.85 -8.58 -14.46
C THR A 746 -33.13 -7.35 -15.31
N LYS A 747 -32.09 -6.69 -15.85
CA LYS A 747 -32.18 -5.49 -16.68
C LYS A 747 -33.24 -5.57 -17.80
N ARG A 748 -33.35 -6.72 -18.46
CA ARG A 748 -34.32 -6.93 -19.56
C ARG A 748 -35.74 -7.16 -19.08
N GLU A 749 -35.91 -7.74 -17.89
CA GLU A 749 -37.21 -8.01 -17.28
C GLU A 749 -37.79 -6.73 -16.67
N GLY A 750 -36.93 -5.88 -16.09
CA GLY A 750 -37.32 -4.63 -15.46
C GLY A 750 -38.35 -4.89 -14.37
N VAL A 751 -39.54 -4.33 -14.52
CA VAL A 751 -40.69 -4.52 -13.60
C VAL A 751 -41.81 -5.36 -14.22
N LYS A 752 -41.56 -6.05 -15.33
CA LYS A 752 -42.59 -6.81 -16.04
C LYS A 752 -43.20 -7.90 -15.15
N GLY A 753 -44.52 -7.84 -14.96
CA GLY A 753 -45.27 -8.78 -14.13
C GLY A 753 -45.18 -8.52 -12.61
N MET A 754 -44.38 -7.54 -12.18
CA MET A 754 -44.26 -7.19 -10.76
C MET A 754 -45.57 -6.56 -10.27
N ARG A 755 -46.10 -7.05 -9.15
CA ARG A 755 -47.32 -6.51 -8.54
C ARG A 755 -46.95 -5.34 -7.63
N ILE A 756 -47.37 -4.14 -7.99
CA ILE A 756 -47.06 -2.91 -7.25
C ILE A 756 -48.36 -2.32 -6.67
N GLY A 757 -48.40 -2.17 -5.35
CA GLY A 757 -49.52 -1.55 -4.63
C GLY A 757 -49.30 -0.06 -4.39
N VAL A 758 -50.19 0.81 -4.87
CA VAL A 758 -50.19 2.25 -4.56
C VAL A 758 -50.96 2.45 -3.25
N VAL A 759 -50.28 2.90 -2.19
CA VAL A 759 -50.89 3.01 -0.85
C VAL A 759 -51.75 4.28 -0.77
N LYS A 760 -53.07 4.12 -0.62
CA LYS A 760 -54.05 5.23 -0.57
C LYS A 760 -53.73 6.26 0.50
N GLU A 761 -53.50 5.78 1.71
CA GLU A 761 -53.24 6.60 2.90
C GLU A 761 -51.92 7.39 2.74
N GLY A 762 -50.97 6.85 1.98
CA GLY A 762 -49.70 7.53 1.67
C GLY A 762 -49.85 8.79 0.81
N MET A 763 -51.02 9.04 0.22
CA MET A 763 -51.25 10.26 -0.56
C MET A 763 -51.55 11.49 0.30
N HIS A 764 -51.99 11.32 1.56
CA HIS A 764 -52.27 12.40 2.50
C HIS A 764 -52.89 13.68 1.85
N PRO A 765 -54.15 13.62 1.38
CA PRO A 765 -54.74 14.67 0.53
C PRO A 765 -54.81 16.07 1.16
N GLY A 766 -54.72 16.17 2.50
CA GLY A 766 -54.67 17.46 3.21
C GLY A 766 -53.28 18.09 3.29
N ILE A 767 -52.23 17.42 2.81
CA ILE A 767 -50.83 17.85 2.92
C ILE A 767 -50.13 17.85 1.55
N ILE A 768 -50.44 16.89 0.68
CA ILE A 768 -49.74 16.71 -0.58
C ILE A 768 -49.86 17.93 -1.50
N ASP A 769 -48.73 18.33 -2.06
CA ASP A 769 -48.66 19.35 -3.10
C ASP A 769 -49.26 18.82 -4.43
N ALA A 770 -49.96 19.69 -5.16
CA ALA A 770 -50.63 19.31 -6.40
C ALA A 770 -49.65 18.85 -7.50
N GLY A 771 -48.47 19.48 -7.59
CA GLY A 771 -47.41 19.09 -8.52
C GLY A 771 -46.82 17.74 -8.16
N VAL A 772 -46.55 17.50 -6.87
CA VAL A 772 -46.08 16.20 -6.36
C VAL A 772 -47.10 15.10 -6.66
N LYS A 773 -48.39 15.34 -6.38
CA LYS A 773 -49.47 14.40 -6.68
C LYS A 773 -49.51 14.05 -8.17
N ALA A 774 -49.46 15.06 -9.05
CA ALA A 774 -49.51 14.85 -10.49
C ALA A 774 -48.33 13.99 -11.00
N LYS A 775 -47.12 14.20 -10.46
CA LYS A 775 -45.96 13.36 -10.79
C LYS A 775 -46.11 11.92 -10.31
N ILE A 776 -46.70 11.71 -9.14
CA ILE A 776 -46.98 10.36 -8.61
C ILE A 776 -47.99 9.63 -9.48
N ASP A 777 -49.10 10.29 -9.84
CA ASP A 777 -50.12 9.72 -10.72
C ASP A 777 -49.51 9.34 -12.09
N ALA A 778 -48.67 10.22 -12.66
CA ALA A 778 -47.95 9.95 -13.90
C ALA A 778 -46.95 8.78 -13.76
N ALA A 779 -46.20 8.72 -12.67
CA ALA A 779 -45.25 7.64 -12.41
C ALA A 779 -45.95 6.28 -12.27
N VAL A 780 -47.14 6.23 -11.65
CA VAL A 780 -47.98 5.03 -11.58
C VAL A 780 -48.38 4.53 -12.96
N VAL A 781 -48.80 5.44 -13.86
CA VAL A 781 -49.09 5.08 -15.25
C VAL A 781 -47.85 4.55 -15.95
N ARG A 782 -46.70 5.22 -15.76
CA ARG A 782 -45.44 4.81 -16.37
C ARG A 782 -44.99 3.42 -15.91
N PHE A 783 -45.15 3.06 -14.63
CA PHE A 783 -44.88 1.69 -14.17
C PHE A 783 -45.76 0.63 -14.86
N LYS A 784 -47.02 0.95 -15.16
CA LYS A 784 -47.91 0.05 -15.95
C LYS A 784 -47.39 -0.12 -17.39
N GLU A 785 -46.92 0.95 -18.02
CA GLU A 785 -46.34 0.90 -19.37
C GLU A 785 -45.06 0.05 -19.42
N LEU A 786 -44.28 0.03 -18.33
CA LEU A 786 -43.11 -0.83 -18.16
C LEU A 786 -43.46 -2.30 -17.87
N GLY A 787 -44.75 -2.62 -17.80
CA GLY A 787 -45.27 -3.97 -17.66
C GLY A 787 -45.57 -4.41 -16.23
N ALA A 788 -45.50 -3.51 -15.23
CA ALA A 788 -45.93 -3.82 -13.88
C ALA A 788 -47.46 -3.91 -13.78
N VAL A 789 -47.96 -4.75 -12.87
CA VAL A 789 -49.37 -4.80 -12.49
C VAL A 789 -49.56 -3.86 -11.31
N VAL A 790 -50.09 -2.67 -11.57
CA VAL A 790 -50.20 -1.61 -10.56
C VAL A 790 -51.65 -1.42 -10.12
N GLU A 791 -51.91 -1.65 -8.84
CA GLU A 791 -53.24 -1.57 -8.22
C GLU A 791 -53.20 -0.68 -6.98
N GLU A 792 -54.35 -0.10 -6.62
CA GLU A 792 -54.46 0.73 -5.42
C GLU A 792 -54.76 -0.16 -4.21
N VAL A 793 -54.03 0.04 -3.10
CA VAL A 793 -54.12 -0.76 -1.87
C VAL A 793 -54.30 0.13 -0.66
N SER A 794 -54.93 -0.40 0.40
CA SER A 794 -55.21 0.35 1.63
C SER A 794 -54.44 -0.26 2.80
N VAL A 795 -53.76 0.60 3.56
CA VAL A 795 -53.15 0.29 4.86
C VAL A 795 -53.67 1.33 5.86
N PRO A 796 -54.87 1.17 6.43
CA PRO A 796 -55.54 2.22 7.21
C PRO A 796 -54.73 2.74 8.41
N MET A 797 -53.88 1.88 8.97
CA MET A 797 -53.06 2.24 10.13
C MET A 797 -51.96 3.27 9.80
N GLN A 798 -51.66 3.48 8.52
CA GLN A 798 -50.73 4.52 8.03
C GLN A 798 -51.13 5.92 8.48
N ASP A 799 -52.43 6.24 8.54
CA ASP A 799 -52.92 7.56 8.96
C ASP A 799 -52.49 7.93 10.39
N GLN A 800 -52.29 6.91 11.25
CA GLN A 800 -51.84 7.09 12.63
C GLN A 800 -50.31 6.99 12.77
N ALA A 801 -49.62 6.48 11.75
CA ALA A 801 -48.22 6.10 11.85
C ALA A 801 -47.31 7.30 12.15
N ARG A 802 -47.63 8.49 11.62
CA ARG A 802 -46.90 9.74 11.93
C ARG A 802 -46.94 10.08 13.42
N ALA A 803 -48.08 9.90 14.08
CA ALA A 803 -48.24 10.18 15.51
C ALA A 803 -47.52 9.13 16.37
N VAL A 804 -47.68 7.84 16.02
CA VAL A 804 -47.00 6.72 16.70
C VAL A 804 -45.48 6.88 16.61
N TYR A 805 -44.95 7.17 15.42
CA TYR A 805 -43.52 7.44 15.21
C TYR A 805 -43.03 8.62 16.04
N SER A 806 -43.84 9.67 16.17
CA SER A 806 -43.44 10.84 16.97
C SER A 806 -43.24 10.50 18.44
N VAL A 807 -44.13 9.71 19.04
CA VAL A 807 -43.98 9.28 20.44
C VAL A 807 -42.73 8.42 20.59
N TRP A 808 -42.58 7.41 19.72
CA TRP A 808 -41.44 6.50 19.74
C TRP A 808 -40.13 7.30 19.59
N SER A 809 -39.99 8.05 18.51
CA SER A 809 -38.78 8.81 18.19
C SER A 809 -38.44 9.82 19.29
N LYS A 810 -39.39 10.63 19.78
CA LYS A 810 -39.10 11.69 20.76
C LYS A 810 -38.67 11.15 22.12
N MET A 811 -39.41 10.19 22.67
CA MET A 811 -39.09 9.62 23.98
C MET A 811 -37.80 8.79 23.93
N GLY A 812 -37.60 8.02 22.86
CA GLY A 812 -36.36 7.25 22.70
C GLY A 812 -35.13 8.13 22.47
N ASN A 813 -35.26 9.14 21.60
CA ASN A 813 -34.21 10.12 21.31
C ASN A 813 -33.72 10.83 22.57
N HIS A 814 -34.66 11.26 23.43
CA HIS A 814 -34.32 11.90 24.69
C HIS A 814 -33.36 11.03 25.54
N GLN A 815 -33.61 9.72 25.64
CA GLN A 815 -32.70 8.81 26.36
C GLN A 815 -31.30 8.83 25.75
N GLY A 816 -31.18 8.70 24.42
CA GLY A 816 -29.89 8.73 23.75
C GLY A 816 -29.15 10.07 23.85
N MET A 817 -29.86 11.20 23.87
CA MET A 817 -29.27 12.52 24.09
C MET A 817 -28.63 12.63 25.48
N ILE A 818 -29.26 12.07 26.52
CA ILE A 818 -28.72 12.09 27.89
C ILE A 818 -27.82 10.88 28.23
N GLY A 819 -27.34 10.15 27.22
CA GLY A 819 -26.39 9.04 27.41
C GLY A 819 -26.98 7.72 27.91
N ARG A 820 -28.31 7.54 27.79
CA ARG A 820 -29.03 6.33 28.20
C ARG A 820 -29.47 5.51 26.99
N ALA A 821 -29.62 4.21 27.18
CA ALA A 821 -30.10 3.28 26.15
C ALA A 821 -31.59 2.92 26.35
N THR A 822 -32.33 2.72 25.26
CA THR A 822 -33.75 2.32 25.23
C THR A 822 -33.96 0.80 25.35
N GLY A 823 -33.18 0.13 26.21
CA GLY A 823 -33.32 -1.31 26.50
C GLY A 823 -32.67 -2.26 25.47
N ARG A 824 -31.89 -1.74 24.51
CA ARG A 824 -31.06 -2.51 23.58
C ARG A 824 -29.62 -2.65 24.09
N ARG A 825 -28.94 -3.74 23.73
CA ARG A 825 -27.51 -4.02 23.94
C ARG A 825 -26.64 -3.37 22.85
N GLN A 826 -26.96 -2.13 22.49
CA GLN A 826 -26.21 -1.39 21.47
C GLN A 826 -24.77 -1.11 21.92
N VAL A 827 -23.84 -1.02 20.97
CA VAL A 827 -22.50 -0.51 21.23
C VAL A 827 -22.60 0.99 21.57
N MET A 828 -22.19 1.36 22.79
CA MET A 828 -22.20 2.74 23.27
C MET A 828 -20.82 3.37 23.07
N LEU A 829 -20.76 4.48 22.33
CA LEU A 829 -19.54 5.27 22.10
C LEU A 829 -19.23 6.13 23.34
N THR A 830 -18.61 5.55 24.36
CA THR A 830 -18.37 6.23 25.66
C THR A 830 -17.48 7.46 25.53
N ASP A 831 -16.46 7.39 24.69
CA ASP A 831 -15.56 8.49 24.32
C ASP A 831 -16.30 9.68 23.70
N LEU A 832 -17.33 9.40 22.89
CA LEU A 832 -18.24 10.40 22.34
C LEU A 832 -19.11 11.03 23.44
N TYR A 833 -19.64 10.22 24.36
CA TYR A 833 -20.51 10.68 25.44
C TYR A 833 -19.78 11.50 26.52
N GLU A 834 -18.52 11.17 26.83
CA GLU A 834 -17.67 11.96 27.73
C GLU A 834 -17.49 13.40 27.24
N ARG A 835 -17.56 13.63 25.92
CA ARG A 835 -17.43 14.95 25.30
C ARG A 835 -18.74 15.71 25.17
N LYS A 836 -19.88 15.12 25.57
CA LYS A 836 -21.20 15.76 25.49
C LYS A 836 -21.54 16.64 26.70
N ASP A 837 -20.61 16.84 27.63
CA ASP A 837 -20.83 17.66 28.83
C ASP A 837 -22.07 17.17 29.61
N LEU A 838 -22.20 15.86 29.84
CA LEU A 838 -23.36 15.28 30.52
C LEU A 838 -23.19 15.32 32.05
N PRO A 839 -24.20 15.77 32.82
CA PRO A 839 -25.46 16.38 32.37
C PRO A 839 -25.24 17.78 31.77
N TYR A 840 -25.95 18.08 30.67
CA TYR A 840 -25.75 19.30 29.88
C TYR A 840 -25.74 20.58 30.73
N SER A 841 -24.66 21.37 30.62
CA SER A 841 -24.62 22.72 31.15
C SER A 841 -25.63 23.63 30.44
N GLN A 842 -25.98 24.75 31.09
CA GLN A 842 -26.85 25.76 30.49
C GLN A 842 -26.26 26.34 29.19
N GLU A 843 -24.93 26.40 29.09
CA GLU A 843 -24.21 26.83 27.89
C GLU A 843 -24.30 25.78 26.77
N ALA A 844 -24.24 24.48 27.10
CA ALA A 844 -24.45 23.43 26.11
C ALA A 844 -25.89 23.47 25.57
N LEU A 845 -26.88 23.59 26.45
CA LEU A 845 -28.29 23.67 26.08
C LEU A 845 -28.61 24.90 25.22
N SER A 846 -27.98 26.05 25.47
CA SER A 846 -28.23 27.27 24.67
C SER A 846 -27.76 27.14 23.21
N LYS A 847 -26.92 26.15 22.89
CA LYS A 847 -26.44 25.84 21.54
C LYS A 847 -27.32 24.83 20.80
N PHE A 848 -28.32 24.25 21.45
CA PHE A 848 -29.18 23.27 20.82
C PHE A 848 -30.11 23.93 19.81
N SER A 849 -30.30 23.28 18.67
CA SER A 849 -31.32 23.72 17.71
C SER A 849 -32.73 23.63 18.30
N ALA A 850 -33.68 24.37 17.71
CA ALA A 850 -35.09 24.25 18.06
C ALA A 850 -35.60 22.80 18.02
N PHE A 851 -35.13 22.00 17.06
CA PHE A 851 -35.48 20.60 16.96
C PHE A 851 -34.83 19.77 18.08
N ALA A 852 -33.56 19.97 18.40
CA ALA A 852 -32.91 19.24 19.48
C ALA A 852 -33.55 19.57 20.85
N MET A 853 -33.83 20.85 21.11
CA MET A 853 -34.55 21.28 22.32
C MET A 853 -35.95 20.70 22.41
N GLU A 854 -36.71 20.67 21.31
CA GLU A 854 -38.03 20.05 21.31
C GLU A 854 -37.97 18.57 21.67
N GLY A 855 -36.93 17.86 21.23
CA GLY A 855 -36.72 16.45 21.56
C GLY A 855 -36.39 16.21 23.01
N MET A 856 -35.51 17.04 23.58
CA MET A 856 -35.21 17.02 25.01
C MET A 856 -36.47 17.23 25.83
N LEU A 857 -37.22 18.30 25.57
CA LEU A 857 -38.39 18.70 26.37
C LEU A 857 -39.56 17.74 26.20
N SER A 858 -39.92 17.39 24.96
CA SER A 858 -41.06 16.51 24.71
C SER A 858 -40.80 15.08 25.15
N GLY A 859 -39.55 14.62 25.05
CA GLY A 859 -39.16 13.29 25.53
C GLY A 859 -39.19 13.22 27.05
N GLU A 860 -38.67 14.24 27.75
CA GLU A 860 -38.75 14.33 29.21
C GLU A 860 -40.21 14.35 29.67
N LEU A 861 -41.03 15.23 29.09
CA LEU A 861 -42.47 15.31 29.36
C LEU A 861 -43.15 13.95 29.13
N GLY A 862 -42.83 13.27 28.03
CA GLY A 862 -43.35 11.95 27.72
C GLY A 862 -42.99 10.92 28.78
N TRP A 863 -41.76 10.91 29.28
CA TRP A 863 -41.32 9.98 30.31
C TRP A 863 -41.94 10.28 31.69
N GLN A 864 -42.09 11.56 32.03
CA GLN A 864 -42.68 11.99 33.30
C GLN A 864 -44.20 11.76 33.35
N ASP A 865 -44.94 12.25 32.34
CA ASP A 865 -46.40 12.31 32.38
C ASP A 865 -47.06 11.09 31.72
N TYR A 866 -46.37 10.46 30.77
CA TYR A 866 -46.92 9.38 29.93
C TYR A 866 -45.97 8.17 29.80
N PRO A 867 -45.50 7.56 30.91
CA PRO A 867 -44.48 6.52 30.88
C PRO A 867 -44.85 5.27 30.06
N LEU A 868 -46.15 5.01 29.85
CA LEU A 868 -46.65 3.92 29.03
C LEU A 868 -46.76 4.25 27.52
N ALA A 869 -46.54 5.50 27.12
CA ALA A 869 -46.69 5.92 25.73
C ALA A 869 -45.62 5.30 24.82
N TYR A 870 -44.37 5.22 25.27
CA TYR A 870 -43.28 4.57 24.51
C TYR A 870 -43.54 3.07 24.24
N PRO A 871 -43.80 2.21 25.25
CA PRO A 871 -44.11 0.80 24.97
C PRO A 871 -45.42 0.62 24.19
N LYS A 872 -46.41 1.51 24.35
CA LYS A 872 -47.61 1.51 23.50
C LYS A 872 -47.26 1.81 22.04
N ALA A 873 -46.39 2.79 21.79
CA ALA A 873 -45.94 3.13 20.44
C ALA A 873 -45.18 1.96 19.79
N ILE A 874 -44.32 1.26 20.55
CA ILE A 874 -43.64 0.04 20.07
C ILE A 874 -44.66 -1.03 19.64
N ASN A 875 -45.66 -1.31 20.49
CA ASN A 875 -46.68 -2.32 20.18
C ASN A 875 -47.56 -1.92 19.00
N LEU A 876 -47.87 -0.64 18.83
CA LEU A 876 -48.57 -0.13 17.65
C LEU A 876 -47.70 -0.24 16.40
N GLY A 877 -46.39 0.03 16.48
CA GLY A 877 -45.49 -0.18 15.35
C GLY A 877 -45.39 -1.64 14.90
N ARG A 878 -45.51 -2.60 15.82
CA ARG A 878 -45.62 -4.04 15.48
C ARG A 878 -46.90 -4.33 14.69
N LYS A 879 -48.05 -3.82 15.15
CA LYS A 879 -49.31 -3.96 14.40
C LYS A 879 -49.26 -3.30 13.02
N LEU A 880 -48.58 -2.15 12.92
CA LEU A 880 -48.37 -1.48 11.64
C LEU A 880 -47.48 -2.33 10.71
N LYS A 881 -46.45 -2.99 11.26
CA LYS A 881 -45.62 -3.94 10.50
C LYS A 881 -46.49 -5.08 9.95
N ASP A 882 -47.31 -5.69 10.80
CA ASP A 882 -48.20 -6.80 10.38
C ASP A 882 -49.17 -6.35 9.27
N ALA A 883 -49.72 -5.13 9.37
CA ALA A 883 -50.59 -4.56 8.33
C ALA A 883 -49.87 -4.35 6.98
N TYR A 884 -48.60 -3.96 7.01
CA TYR A 884 -47.79 -3.88 5.79
C TYR A 884 -47.45 -5.25 5.22
N ASP A 885 -47.10 -6.21 6.08
CA ASP A 885 -46.80 -7.59 5.68
C ASP A 885 -48.01 -8.29 5.04
N GLU A 886 -49.23 -8.01 5.52
CA GLU A 886 -50.47 -8.54 4.94
C GLU A 886 -50.64 -8.09 3.49
N VAL A 887 -50.50 -6.80 3.21
CA VAL A 887 -50.59 -6.29 1.83
C VAL A 887 -49.39 -6.76 1.01
N LEU A 888 -48.18 -6.69 1.57
CA LEU A 888 -46.99 -7.18 0.92
C LEU A 888 -47.04 -8.70 0.72
N ALA A 889 -47.93 -9.49 1.33
CA ALA A 889 -48.06 -10.91 1.00
C ALA A 889 -48.61 -11.11 -0.43
N GLU A 890 -49.47 -10.20 -0.88
CA GLU A 890 -50.08 -10.22 -2.21
C GLU A 890 -49.26 -9.43 -3.24
N PHE A 891 -48.65 -8.33 -2.82
CA PHE A 891 -47.88 -7.44 -3.69
C PHE A 891 -46.37 -7.68 -3.56
N ASP A 892 -45.63 -7.42 -4.64
CA ASP A 892 -44.17 -7.49 -4.58
C ASP A 892 -43.59 -6.24 -3.91
N LEU A 893 -44.18 -5.09 -4.20
CA LEU A 893 -43.75 -3.77 -3.73
C LEU A 893 -44.95 -2.88 -3.41
N LEU A 894 -44.73 -1.91 -2.52
CA LEU A 894 -45.62 -0.78 -2.29
C LEU A 894 -44.98 0.51 -2.78
N VAL A 895 -45.79 1.43 -3.31
CA VAL A 895 -45.35 2.77 -3.73
C VAL A 895 -46.22 3.87 -3.14
N MET A 896 -45.58 5.00 -2.83
CA MET A 896 -46.20 6.23 -2.36
C MET A 896 -45.23 7.40 -2.52
N PRO A 897 -45.67 8.67 -2.41
CA PRO A 897 -44.76 9.82 -2.37
C PRO A 897 -43.71 9.63 -1.26
N THR A 898 -42.43 9.89 -1.54
CA THR A 898 -41.40 9.88 -0.47
C THR A 898 -41.67 11.01 0.50
N VAL A 899 -41.88 12.20 -0.04
CA VAL A 899 -42.27 13.42 0.66
C VAL A 899 -43.48 14.00 -0.06
N LEU A 900 -44.37 14.63 0.69
CA LEU A 900 -45.66 15.16 0.22
C LEU A 900 -45.54 16.57 -0.33
N THR A 901 -44.51 17.31 0.10
CA THR A 901 -44.26 18.69 -0.30
C THR A 901 -42.86 18.83 -0.89
N PRO A 902 -42.68 19.67 -1.93
CA PRO A 902 -41.38 19.93 -2.55
C PRO A 902 -40.40 20.59 -1.58
N ALA A 903 -39.15 20.81 -2.00
CA ALA A 903 -38.17 21.50 -1.16
C ALA A 903 -38.66 22.91 -0.79
N ASP A 904 -38.61 23.24 0.50
CA ASP A 904 -39.02 24.54 1.02
C ASP A 904 -37.84 25.52 1.07
N PRO A 905 -38.08 26.84 0.95
CA PRO A 905 -37.08 27.85 1.30
C PRO A 905 -36.61 27.64 2.74
N LEU A 906 -35.30 27.77 2.95
CA LEU A 906 -34.72 27.73 4.29
C LEU A 906 -35.35 28.83 5.15
N PRO A 907 -35.65 28.55 6.43
CA PRO A 907 -36.10 29.57 7.36
C PRO A 907 -35.00 30.63 7.56
N ALA A 908 -35.41 31.86 7.88
CA ALA A 908 -34.47 32.91 8.28
C ALA A 908 -33.70 32.48 9.54
N VAL A 909 -32.48 32.99 9.71
CA VAL A 909 -31.60 32.64 10.84
C VAL A 909 -32.23 33.00 12.19
N ASP A 910 -33.02 34.07 12.22
CA ASP A 910 -33.73 34.59 13.39
C ASP A 910 -35.19 34.13 13.47
N ALA A 911 -35.59 33.15 12.65
CA ALA A 911 -36.95 32.61 12.69
C ALA A 911 -37.26 31.97 14.06
N THR A 912 -38.54 32.04 14.45
CA THR A 912 -38.99 31.44 15.70
C THR A 912 -38.88 29.91 15.65
N PRO A 913 -38.74 29.23 16.81
CA PRO A 913 -38.73 27.76 16.85
C PRO A 913 -39.92 27.10 16.12
N ARG A 914 -41.11 27.73 16.20
CA ARG A 914 -42.32 27.26 15.52
C ARG A 914 -42.20 27.35 13.99
N GLU A 915 -41.63 28.44 13.48
CA GLU A 915 -41.40 28.60 12.03
C GLU A 915 -40.36 27.61 11.51
N HIS A 916 -39.27 27.38 12.25
CA HIS A 916 -38.30 26.33 11.93
C HIS A 916 -38.97 24.95 11.86
N MET A 917 -39.81 24.60 12.84
CA MET A 917 -40.47 23.30 12.89
C MET A 917 -41.55 23.13 11.83
N ALA A 918 -42.28 24.19 11.46
CA ALA A 918 -43.33 24.14 10.45
C ALA A 918 -42.81 23.66 9.08
N LYS A 919 -41.55 23.96 8.75
CA LYS A 919 -40.87 23.51 7.52
C LYS A 919 -40.69 21.98 7.42
N GLY A 920 -40.90 21.24 8.51
CA GLY A 920 -40.85 19.77 8.52
C GLY A 920 -42.15 19.09 8.08
N THR A 921 -43.23 19.84 7.84
CA THR A 921 -44.54 19.30 7.44
C THR A 921 -44.47 18.63 6.06
N GLY A 922 -45.00 17.42 5.94
CA GLY A 922 -45.01 16.69 4.67
C GLY A 922 -43.73 15.93 4.35
N LYS A 923 -42.73 15.88 5.26
CA LYS A 923 -41.47 15.17 5.02
C LYS A 923 -41.41 13.77 5.66
N LEU A 924 -42.12 13.54 6.78
CA LEU A 924 -41.93 12.36 7.65
C LEU A 924 -43.09 11.36 7.60
N GLU A 925 -44.22 11.78 7.05
CA GLU A 925 -45.52 11.10 7.09
C GLU A 925 -45.41 9.71 6.44
N ASN A 926 -44.74 9.63 5.29
CA ASN A 926 -44.56 8.37 4.58
C ASN A 926 -43.23 7.68 4.87
N THR A 927 -42.24 8.35 5.46
CA THR A 927 -40.91 7.76 5.67
C THR A 927 -40.74 7.12 7.04
N GLY A 928 -41.20 7.79 8.10
CA GLY A 928 -41.15 7.31 9.48
C GLY A 928 -41.82 5.95 9.75
N PRO A 929 -42.96 5.60 9.11
CA PRO A 929 -43.58 4.28 9.23
C PRO A 929 -42.61 3.12 8.98
N PHE A 930 -41.73 3.25 8.00
CA PHE A 930 -40.79 2.18 7.63
C PHE A 930 -39.55 2.09 8.52
N ASN A 931 -39.29 3.11 9.35
CA ASN A 931 -38.33 3.00 10.44
C ASN A 931 -38.90 2.21 11.62
N MET A 932 -40.18 2.41 11.94
CA MET A 932 -40.85 1.64 13.01
C MET A 932 -41.03 0.17 12.63
N THR A 933 -41.40 -0.09 11.38
CA THR A 933 -41.74 -1.44 10.93
C THR A 933 -40.54 -2.24 10.45
N GLY A 934 -39.45 -1.57 10.07
CA GLY A 934 -38.19 -2.21 9.66
C GLY A 934 -38.09 -2.59 8.18
N HIS A 935 -39.18 -2.50 7.40
CA HIS A 935 -39.21 -2.82 5.97
C HIS A 935 -38.18 -2.02 5.16
N PRO A 936 -37.53 -2.61 4.15
CA PRO A 936 -36.63 -1.88 3.28
C PRO A 936 -37.39 -0.90 2.40
N ALA A 937 -36.87 0.32 2.26
CA ALA A 937 -37.48 1.39 1.48
C ALA A 937 -36.42 2.20 0.72
N LEU A 938 -36.70 2.50 -0.55
CA LEU A 938 -35.80 3.27 -1.44
C LEU A 938 -36.57 4.45 -2.02
N ALA A 939 -35.99 5.65 -1.93
CA ALA A 939 -36.53 6.86 -2.56
C ALA A 939 -35.76 7.22 -3.83
N PHE A 940 -36.46 7.56 -4.92
CA PHE A 940 -35.89 8.02 -6.19
C PHE A 940 -36.76 9.13 -6.81
N PRO A 941 -36.22 10.02 -7.66
CA PRO A 941 -36.97 11.14 -8.19
C PRO A 941 -37.84 10.75 -9.39
N ILE A 942 -38.96 11.44 -9.55
CA ILE A 942 -40.02 11.14 -10.55
C ILE A 942 -40.46 12.38 -11.31
N GLY A 943 -39.66 13.45 -11.31
CA GLY A 943 -40.04 14.71 -11.93
C GLY A 943 -39.44 15.92 -11.25
N LEU A 944 -39.47 17.05 -11.97
CA LEU A 944 -39.36 18.38 -11.37
C LEU A 944 -40.75 19.00 -11.20
N VAL A 945 -40.96 19.68 -10.08
CA VAL A 945 -42.18 20.44 -9.77
C VAL A 945 -41.82 21.87 -9.41
N GLU A 946 -42.73 22.80 -9.69
CA GLU A 946 -42.55 24.20 -9.34
C GLU A 946 -42.64 24.38 -7.82
N SER A 947 -41.77 25.22 -7.27
CA SER A 947 -41.83 25.58 -5.86
C SER A 947 -43.08 26.43 -5.59
N PRO A 948 -43.89 26.10 -4.57
CA PRO A 948 -45.01 26.93 -4.15
C PRO A 948 -44.59 28.34 -3.69
N ALA A 949 -43.32 28.50 -3.27
CA ALA A 949 -42.79 29.79 -2.84
C ALA A 949 -42.28 30.66 -3.99
N ASP A 950 -41.88 30.04 -5.11
CA ASP A 950 -41.41 30.73 -6.32
C ASP A 950 -41.57 29.81 -7.54
N ALA A 951 -42.54 30.11 -8.41
CA ALA A 951 -42.84 29.31 -9.59
C ALA A 951 -41.70 29.24 -10.62
N GLN A 952 -40.69 30.15 -10.54
CA GLN A 952 -39.50 30.08 -11.40
C GLN A 952 -38.52 28.99 -10.96
N ILE A 953 -38.61 28.56 -9.69
CA ILE A 953 -37.75 27.54 -9.13
C ILE A 953 -38.41 26.18 -9.28
N LYS A 954 -37.68 25.25 -9.89
CA LYS A 954 -38.11 23.85 -10.04
C LYS A 954 -37.25 22.94 -9.18
N VAL A 955 -37.90 22.11 -8.37
CA VAL A 955 -37.25 21.20 -7.43
C VAL A 955 -37.74 19.77 -7.62
N PRO A 956 -36.94 18.76 -7.21
CA PRO A 956 -37.31 17.36 -7.40
C PRO A 956 -38.58 16.94 -6.63
N ALA A 957 -39.42 16.14 -7.29
CA ALA A 957 -40.44 15.30 -6.67
C ALA A 957 -39.97 13.84 -6.65
N SER A 958 -40.43 13.04 -5.68
CA SER A 958 -39.92 11.68 -5.47
C SER A 958 -41.00 10.69 -5.05
N MET A 959 -40.84 9.45 -5.51
CA MET A 959 -41.58 8.27 -5.06
C MET A 959 -40.64 7.39 -4.22
N GLN A 960 -41.20 6.74 -3.20
CA GLN A 960 -40.52 5.63 -2.52
C GLN A 960 -41.16 4.31 -2.90
N VAL A 961 -40.32 3.29 -3.05
CA VAL A 961 -40.70 1.88 -3.18
C VAL A 961 -40.35 1.16 -1.89
N VAL A 962 -41.26 0.32 -1.41
CA VAL A 962 -41.13 -0.42 -0.16
C VAL A 962 -41.33 -1.90 -0.44
N GLY A 963 -40.43 -2.72 0.10
CA GLY A 963 -40.45 -4.17 -0.09
C GLY A 963 -40.74 -4.94 1.20
N ARG A 964 -40.80 -6.27 1.05
CA ARG A 964 -40.77 -7.22 2.16
C ARG A 964 -39.40 -7.18 2.83
N PHE A 965 -39.31 -7.75 4.04
CA PHE A 965 -38.01 -8.02 4.65
C PHE A 965 -37.12 -8.83 3.70
N TRP A 966 -35.85 -8.43 3.58
CA TRP A 966 -34.85 -9.06 2.72
C TRP A 966 -35.12 -8.98 1.21
N SER A 967 -36.00 -8.07 0.77
CA SER A 967 -36.31 -7.86 -0.65
C SER A 967 -35.66 -6.61 -1.24
N GLU A 968 -34.47 -6.23 -0.76
CA GLU A 968 -33.67 -5.12 -1.27
C GLU A 968 -33.47 -5.20 -2.78
N ALA A 969 -33.24 -6.42 -3.28
CA ALA A 969 -33.11 -6.70 -4.72
C ALA A 969 -34.33 -6.19 -5.53
N LYS A 970 -35.55 -6.39 -5.03
CA LYS A 970 -36.78 -5.95 -5.73
C LYS A 970 -36.97 -4.44 -5.73
N ILE A 971 -36.72 -3.77 -4.60
CA ILE A 971 -36.82 -2.29 -4.54
C ILE A 971 -35.76 -1.63 -5.44
N LEU A 972 -34.54 -2.17 -5.47
CA LEU A 972 -33.47 -1.73 -6.36
C LEU A 972 -33.84 -2.00 -7.84
N GLN A 973 -34.43 -3.16 -8.14
CA GLN A 973 -34.88 -3.52 -9.49
C GLN A 973 -35.94 -2.54 -10.01
N ALA A 974 -36.93 -2.19 -9.19
CA ALA A 974 -37.95 -1.22 -9.57
C ALA A 974 -37.37 0.18 -9.81
N ALA A 975 -36.47 0.64 -8.94
CA ALA A 975 -35.79 1.93 -9.11
C ALA A 975 -34.90 1.96 -10.35
N CYS A 976 -34.14 0.89 -10.62
CA CYS A 976 -33.26 0.81 -11.78
C CYS A 976 -34.07 0.69 -13.09
N ALA A 977 -35.22 -0.01 -13.08
CA ALA A 977 -36.11 -0.06 -14.22
C ALA A 977 -36.71 1.31 -14.55
N TRP A 978 -37.07 2.10 -13.53
CA TRP A 978 -37.46 3.49 -13.71
C TRP A 978 -36.31 4.31 -14.31
N GLU A 979 -35.11 4.19 -13.74
CA GLU A 979 -33.91 4.92 -14.18
C GLU A 979 -33.57 4.68 -15.65
N GLN A 980 -33.73 3.44 -16.12
CA GLN A 980 -33.40 3.09 -17.50
C GLN A 980 -34.44 3.54 -18.51
N ALA A 981 -35.69 3.68 -18.09
CA ALA A 981 -36.81 3.90 -18.99
C ALA A 981 -37.31 5.35 -19.03
N THR A 982 -36.91 6.17 -18.07
CA THR A 982 -37.44 7.53 -17.90
C THR A 982 -36.31 8.49 -17.58
N ASP A 983 -36.26 9.65 -18.23
CA ASP A 983 -35.44 10.78 -17.76
C ASP A 983 -36.32 11.68 -16.89
N TRP A 984 -36.17 11.58 -15.57
CA TRP A 984 -37.03 12.28 -14.62
C TRP A 984 -36.92 13.81 -14.66
N LYS A 985 -35.86 14.37 -15.24
CA LYS A 985 -35.74 15.84 -15.32
C LYS A 985 -36.66 16.42 -16.40
N THR A 986 -37.01 15.61 -17.39
CA THR A 986 -37.87 15.97 -18.52
C THR A 986 -39.25 15.33 -18.45
N PHE A 987 -39.42 14.26 -17.64
CA PHE A 987 -40.71 13.68 -17.25
C PHE A 987 -41.51 14.63 -16.36
#